data_AF-A0A4P5YV64-F1
#
_entry.id   AF-A0A4P5YV64-F1
#
_cell.length_a   1.000
_cell.length_b   1.000
_cell.length_c   1.000
_cell.angle_alpha   90.00
_cell.angle_beta   90.00
_cell.angle_gamma   90.00
#
_symmetry.space_group_name_H-M   'P 1'
#
loop_
_entity.id
_entity.type
_entity.pdbx_description
1 polymer ?
#
loop_
_entity_poly.entity_id
_entity_poly.type
_entity_poly.pdbx_seq_one_letter_code
_entity_poly.pdbx_strand_id
1 'polypeptide(L)'
;MNAPMKTKTSLLLLAGMLALIPPCDAAEPTAEAVLNATGIRHGIFVHVGASDGGLAEALAQKEQVLVNALALDPATEAQLRQRFVKAGIHGQATAGRVGADALLPLADNLAAIVVADLDAVTTVKREELLRVLRPLGKAYLQRGGQWSVVTKPRSADTDDWAQYYHDAAMSDLSADRVSGPARGLQWQAGPQDTHSDGVRVIDDVVIGRDAEGLWARDAFSGLPLWRRPGLLPATRFGLLVDSERVYIYPAGQHGPPTPGRCQLALDLRTGKTVLEYTAGLTFEPPAEKPKDPAVAKKFQQDLADRARDFQARLIDGLLIQESGAGLAVLDAKSGKRLWGTEAPEGLVWAHPLATSDTLYAVQGTWARSASYTHWPVTVVERVLAMDLRTGRQRWIWEWKNEMPAIFAAQAKADATPDAPTLPGSGGVKKTDLESPGRRIAVAYNMALDQGRLVFAVRAELKNLILSNGLVRQLVLDAKTGKFVAYGRTPADEWPGGGSLGAGHSGFRVLPVGGRWWLPNIIGVFGSVDPAAPTDASKFDRAYSKLLRPVGCTVYRASPNYLFGSLTTYALDGSGVQHTQAARTTCDVGAFPANGMSFLTPNACHCQPYLPGSTVFHTRKPQAAQDDGRLERGNARAAAAPATATADAWPMYLRDNMRTSWNETALPATLRQAWTQRPAQPPAGLIGQEWSNQWFGQGPVTGLSVAEGVGVLALTDRQEVLAVDPASGAERWRVAVDGRVDSQPTIYRGAVYLGTRAGWLYCLNRDTGALVWRFRAAPRLERMVSYGQLESPWPLFGTVTVDAEGVWAVAGRHNDCDGGLWWWRLDATTGEARASGRFGRDELRSGISGTGSLDFDDVTKDVSAGANSPAVTDGKQLLLSRLYCKRENGTLQPWNLIGPSKPGFWGGGVKPASYWQAMFDTGLLVPGNYGLLCRDALSTYEKKSAYGYVYGRQIAYHADRFVCIGGSPGNILGRMGEGHSRILSFRRLPTVVEKERPNLKEPTKPIRALAGAEQLWENALPITQRGGVTCALAVAGNSVLAGISVTEAGQAQAREREPMPHRLLVLGLADGKQQQEFPLPAKPILGGISAVAGRVYVATEDGSITCFAAGREQSR
;
A
#
# COMPACT_ATOMS: atom_id res chain seq x y z
N MET A 1 32.90 -26.00 -51.61
CA MET A 1 34.03 -26.96 -51.57
C MET A 1 34.30 -27.33 -50.11
N ASN A 2 34.09 -28.62 -49.83
CA ASN A 2 34.58 -29.48 -48.75
C ASN A 2 35.16 -28.88 -47.45
N ALA A 3 34.55 -29.33 -46.35
CA ALA A 3 35.11 -29.43 -44.98
C ALA A 3 36.29 -30.44 -44.91
N PRO A 4 36.71 -30.97 -43.74
CA PRO A 4 37.17 -30.39 -42.46
C PRO A 4 38.54 -31.02 -42.04
N MET A 5 39.05 -30.77 -40.82
CA MET A 5 39.91 -31.76 -40.15
C MET A 5 39.63 -31.89 -38.65
N LYS A 6 39.00 -33.03 -38.32
CA LYS A 6 39.11 -33.79 -37.05
C LYS A 6 40.52 -34.46 -37.04
N THR A 7 41.08 -35.09 -36.01
CA THR A 7 40.54 -35.95 -34.94
C THR A 7 41.66 -36.34 -33.96
N LYS A 8 41.25 -36.72 -32.75
CA LYS A 8 41.99 -37.38 -31.64
C LYS A 8 42.46 -38.81 -31.94
N THR A 9 43.48 -39.31 -31.22
CA THR A 9 43.55 -40.62 -30.49
C THR A 9 44.89 -40.69 -29.71
N SER A 10 44.91 -40.78 -28.36
CA SER A 10 45.02 -41.99 -27.47
C SER A 10 46.44 -42.61 -27.47
N LEU A 11 47.09 -43.13 -26.41
CA LEU A 11 46.73 -43.64 -25.07
C LEU A 11 48.06 -43.91 -24.32
N LEU A 12 48.15 -43.79 -22.98
CA LEU A 12 48.83 -44.77 -22.11
C LEU A 12 48.60 -44.48 -20.62
N LEU A 13 48.16 -45.53 -19.91
CA LEU A 13 47.87 -45.61 -18.49
C LEU A 13 49.13 -45.57 -17.61
N LEU A 14 49.00 -45.04 -16.40
CA LEU A 14 49.53 -45.73 -15.21
C LEU A 14 48.60 -45.51 -14.02
N ALA A 15 48.21 -46.62 -13.40
CA ALA A 15 47.31 -46.70 -12.25
C ALA A 15 48.11 -46.77 -10.94
N GLY A 16 47.51 -46.26 -9.85
CA GLY A 16 47.66 -46.86 -8.52
C GLY A 16 48.34 -46.02 -7.44
N MET A 17 47.53 -45.30 -6.66
CA MET A 17 47.50 -45.46 -5.19
C MET A 17 46.25 -44.74 -4.64
N LEU A 18 45.18 -45.52 -4.39
CA LEU A 18 44.06 -45.07 -3.58
C LEU A 18 44.52 -45.00 -2.11
N ALA A 19 44.71 -43.80 -1.60
CA ALA A 19 44.50 -43.56 -0.18
C ALA A 19 42.99 -43.47 0.03
N LEU A 20 42.42 -44.41 0.79
CA LEU A 20 41.08 -44.30 1.35
C LEU A 20 41.07 -43.09 2.30
N ILE A 21 40.73 -41.92 1.77
CA ILE A 21 40.30 -40.78 2.57
C ILE A 21 38.92 -41.17 3.10
N PRO A 22 38.67 -41.19 4.42
CA PRO A 22 37.31 -41.34 4.92
C PRO A 22 36.46 -40.21 4.32
N PRO A 23 35.15 -40.41 4.05
CA PRO A 23 34.30 -39.30 3.66
C PRO A 23 34.43 -38.23 4.75
N CYS A 24 35.05 -37.11 4.40
CA CYS A 24 35.07 -35.94 5.26
C CYS A 24 33.63 -35.46 5.26
N ASP A 25 32.92 -35.64 6.37
CA ASP A 25 31.66 -34.94 6.65
C ASP A 25 31.96 -33.45 6.47
N ALA A 26 31.66 -32.93 5.29
CA ALA A 26 31.96 -31.55 4.99
C ALA A 26 30.89 -30.72 5.71
N ALA A 27 31.22 -30.37 6.95
CA ALA A 27 30.39 -29.64 7.90
C ALA A 27 29.64 -28.46 7.26
N GLU A 28 28.44 -28.17 7.77
CA GLU A 28 27.66 -27.01 7.36
C GLU A 28 28.54 -25.74 7.33
N PRO A 29 28.40 -24.87 6.31
CA PRO A 29 29.26 -23.71 6.17
C PRO A 29 28.96 -22.70 7.26
N THR A 30 29.96 -21.92 7.66
CA THR A 30 29.74 -20.80 8.59
C THR A 30 28.96 -19.68 7.92
N ALA A 31 28.25 -18.87 8.71
CA ALA A 31 27.55 -17.69 8.21
C ALA A 31 28.49 -16.75 7.43
N GLU A 32 29.71 -16.51 7.93
CA GLU A 32 30.70 -15.68 7.23
C GLU A 32 31.18 -16.29 5.90
N ALA A 33 31.30 -17.62 5.82
CA ALA A 33 31.64 -18.29 4.55
C ALA A 33 30.53 -18.07 3.51
N VAL A 34 29.25 -18.22 3.89
CA VAL A 34 28.10 -17.95 3.02
C VAL A 34 28.08 -16.49 2.57
N LEU A 35 28.22 -15.55 3.51
CA LEU A 35 28.21 -14.12 3.21
C LEU A 35 29.38 -13.75 2.28
N ASN A 36 30.60 -14.23 2.55
CA ASN A 36 31.77 -13.88 1.72
C ASN A 36 31.71 -14.51 0.32
N ALA A 37 31.27 -15.77 0.20
CA ALA A 37 31.13 -16.44 -1.09
C ALA A 37 30.05 -15.76 -1.97
N THR A 38 28.95 -15.33 -1.36
CA THR A 38 27.85 -14.70 -2.10
C THR A 38 28.05 -13.18 -2.29
N GLY A 39 28.72 -12.49 -1.38
CA GLY A 39 28.79 -11.03 -1.37
C GLY A 39 27.45 -10.34 -1.07
N ILE A 40 26.39 -11.09 -0.74
CA ILE A 40 25.08 -10.56 -0.34
C ILE A 40 25.07 -10.45 1.19
N ARG A 41 24.49 -9.36 1.71
CA ARG A 41 24.48 -9.05 3.15
C ARG A 41 23.08 -8.89 3.75
N HIS A 42 22.07 -8.70 2.92
CA HIS A 42 20.68 -8.41 3.32
C HIS A 42 19.70 -9.24 2.50
N GLY A 43 18.48 -9.41 3.01
CA GLY A 43 17.38 -10.10 2.32
C GLY A 43 16.91 -11.37 3.02
N ILE A 44 16.17 -12.21 2.30
CA ILE A 44 15.74 -13.52 2.78
C ILE A 44 16.77 -14.57 2.43
N PHE A 45 17.29 -15.26 3.44
CA PHE A 45 18.18 -16.40 3.27
C PHE A 45 17.43 -17.69 3.59
N VAL A 46 17.48 -18.64 2.67
CA VAL A 46 16.79 -19.92 2.82
C VAL A 46 17.83 -21.01 3.03
N HIS A 47 17.74 -21.72 4.14
CA HIS A 47 18.57 -22.90 4.42
C HIS A 47 17.72 -24.15 4.21
N VAL A 48 17.96 -24.87 3.12
CA VAL A 48 17.23 -26.09 2.75
C VAL A 48 17.95 -27.30 3.31
N GLY A 49 17.23 -28.18 4.00
CA GLY A 49 17.82 -29.34 4.67
C GLY A 49 18.45 -28.99 6.02
N ALA A 50 18.01 -27.91 6.65
CA ALA A 50 18.57 -27.45 7.93
C ALA A 50 18.44 -28.52 9.01
N SER A 51 19.56 -28.86 9.66
CA SER A 51 19.63 -29.92 10.66
C SER A 51 19.50 -29.38 12.09
N ASP A 52 20.57 -28.76 12.64
CA ASP A 52 20.64 -28.29 14.02
C ASP A 52 20.28 -26.80 14.21
N GLY A 53 20.13 -26.07 13.11
CA GLY A 53 19.76 -24.65 13.06
C GLY A 53 20.89 -23.66 13.37
N GLY A 54 22.13 -24.11 13.58
CA GLY A 54 23.27 -23.27 13.93
C GLY A 54 23.58 -22.20 12.88
N LEU A 55 23.63 -22.58 11.60
CA LEU A 55 23.80 -21.63 10.50
C LEU A 55 22.65 -20.61 10.44
N ALA A 56 21.41 -21.08 10.59
CA ALA A 56 20.23 -20.23 10.52
C ALA A 56 20.20 -19.19 11.65
N GLU A 57 20.57 -19.59 12.87
CA GLU A 57 20.71 -18.69 14.02
C GLU A 57 21.80 -17.64 13.78
N ALA A 58 22.98 -18.05 13.31
CA ALA A 58 24.10 -17.14 13.07
C ALA A 58 23.81 -16.12 11.94
N LEU A 59 23.06 -16.53 10.90
CA LEU A 59 22.62 -15.63 9.84
C LEU A 59 21.54 -14.66 10.32
N ALA A 60 20.58 -15.12 11.14
CA ALA A 60 19.52 -14.28 11.68
C ALA A 60 20.03 -13.18 12.62
N GLN A 61 21.22 -13.34 13.21
CA GLN A 61 21.86 -12.29 14.01
C GLN A 61 22.42 -11.12 13.17
N LYS A 62 22.46 -11.25 11.83
CA LYS A 62 22.93 -10.19 10.94
C LYS A 62 21.85 -9.15 10.70
N GLU A 63 22.26 -7.89 10.53
CA GLU A 63 21.31 -6.80 10.30
C GLU A 63 20.56 -6.98 8.98
N GLN A 64 19.24 -6.79 9.03
CA GLN A 64 18.35 -6.82 7.86
C GLN A 64 18.32 -8.18 7.13
N VAL A 65 18.56 -9.27 7.87
CA VAL A 65 18.43 -10.65 7.37
C VAL A 65 17.21 -11.32 8.02
N LEU A 66 16.38 -11.93 7.17
CA LEU A 66 15.40 -12.93 7.59
C LEU A 66 15.86 -14.31 7.12
N VAL A 67 15.67 -15.32 7.97
CA VAL A 67 16.07 -16.69 7.65
C VAL A 67 14.85 -17.61 7.61
N ASN A 68 14.73 -18.40 6.55
CA ASN A 68 13.82 -19.54 6.53
C ASN A 68 14.61 -20.85 6.51
N ALA A 69 14.60 -21.57 7.63
CA ALA A 69 15.23 -22.87 7.77
C ALA A 69 14.20 -23.96 7.48
N LEU A 70 14.43 -24.76 6.44
CA LEU A 70 13.52 -25.80 5.97
C LEU A 70 14.09 -27.17 6.31
N ALA A 71 13.43 -27.86 7.24
CA ALA A 71 13.71 -29.24 7.60
C ALA A 71 13.16 -30.22 6.55
N LEU A 72 13.71 -31.44 6.53
CA LEU A 72 13.21 -32.54 5.69
C LEU A 72 12.11 -33.35 6.38
N ASP A 73 11.99 -33.25 7.71
CA ASP A 73 11.05 -34.03 8.51
C ASP A 73 10.41 -33.21 9.66
N PRO A 74 9.29 -33.68 10.24
CA PRO A 74 8.57 -32.98 11.30
C PRO A 74 9.35 -32.80 12.62
N ALA A 75 10.21 -33.76 12.98
CA ALA A 75 10.91 -33.73 14.27
C ALA A 75 12.00 -32.66 14.24
N THR A 76 12.76 -32.62 13.15
CA THR A 76 13.78 -31.58 12.92
C THR A 76 13.14 -30.19 12.83
N GLU A 77 12.00 -30.03 12.15
CA GLU A 77 11.26 -28.74 12.13
C GLU A 77 10.90 -28.26 13.55
N ALA A 78 10.42 -29.16 14.41
CA ALA A 78 10.08 -28.85 15.79
C ALA A 78 11.33 -28.47 16.61
N GLN A 79 12.45 -29.16 16.39
CA GLN A 79 13.74 -28.85 17.03
C GLN A 79 14.25 -27.46 16.62
N LEU A 80 14.23 -27.14 15.33
CA LEU A 80 14.62 -25.81 14.82
C LEU A 80 13.75 -24.71 15.46
N ARG A 81 12.44 -24.93 15.54
CA ARG A 81 11.51 -23.99 16.17
C ARG A 81 11.84 -23.76 17.64
N GLN A 82 12.05 -24.83 18.42
CA GLN A 82 12.44 -24.72 19.83
C GLN A 82 13.75 -23.96 20.01
N ARG A 83 14.72 -24.19 19.12
CA ARG A 83 15.99 -23.45 19.12
C ARG A 83 15.78 -21.96 18.89
N PHE A 84 15.03 -21.57 17.86
CA PHE A 84 14.80 -20.16 17.53
C PHE A 84 14.03 -19.41 18.62
N VAL A 85 13.07 -20.08 19.27
CA VAL A 85 12.35 -19.54 20.44
C VAL A 85 13.32 -19.33 21.60
N LYS A 86 14.14 -20.34 21.93
CA LYS A 86 15.14 -20.24 23.02
C LYS A 86 16.17 -19.13 22.77
N ALA A 87 16.55 -18.93 21.51
CA ALA A 87 17.47 -17.86 21.11
C ALA A 87 16.78 -16.48 21.00
N GLY A 88 15.46 -16.39 21.14
CA GLY A 88 14.71 -15.13 21.04
C GLY A 88 14.65 -14.54 19.62
N ILE A 89 14.88 -15.37 18.59
CA ILE A 89 14.92 -14.96 17.18
C ILE A 89 13.77 -15.54 16.34
N HIS A 90 12.83 -16.27 16.96
CA HIS A 90 11.64 -16.76 16.23
C HIS A 90 10.85 -15.59 15.63
N GLY A 91 10.42 -15.76 14.38
CA GLY A 91 9.89 -14.69 13.53
C GLY A 91 10.95 -14.05 12.62
N GLN A 92 12.16 -13.81 13.11
CA GLN A 92 13.30 -13.41 12.27
C GLN A 92 13.95 -14.63 11.59
N ALA A 93 14.14 -15.71 12.34
CA ALA A 93 14.35 -17.06 11.82
C ALA A 93 13.03 -17.82 11.93
N THR A 94 12.55 -18.38 10.83
CA THR A 94 11.33 -19.20 10.80
C THR A 94 11.67 -20.62 10.38
N ALA A 95 11.28 -21.59 11.21
CA ALA A 95 11.30 -22.99 10.83
C ALA A 95 10.18 -23.30 9.81
N GLY A 96 10.44 -24.25 8.93
CA GLY A 96 9.44 -24.81 8.04
C GLY A 96 9.89 -26.16 7.54
N ARG A 97 9.14 -26.73 6.61
CA ARG A 97 9.41 -28.03 6.02
C ARG A 97 9.39 -27.94 4.50
N VAL A 98 10.23 -28.73 3.87
CA VAL A 98 10.10 -29.03 2.44
C VAL A 98 8.74 -29.72 2.22
N GLY A 99 8.00 -29.29 1.19
CA GLY A 99 6.71 -29.88 0.84
C GLY A 99 6.84 -31.35 0.47
N ALA A 100 5.78 -32.13 0.65
CA ALA A 100 5.74 -33.54 0.23
C ALA A 100 5.91 -33.70 -1.30
N ASP A 101 5.60 -32.65 -2.06
CA ASP A 101 5.82 -32.52 -3.50
C ASP A 101 7.26 -32.06 -3.86
N ALA A 102 8.16 -32.01 -2.87
CA ALA A 102 9.51 -31.48 -2.95
C ALA A 102 9.61 -29.99 -3.33
N LEU A 103 8.51 -29.24 -3.21
CA LEU A 103 8.50 -27.80 -3.40
C LEU A 103 8.81 -27.07 -2.08
N LEU A 104 9.48 -25.93 -2.20
CA LEU A 104 9.73 -25.03 -1.08
C LEU A 104 8.49 -24.12 -0.89
N PRO A 105 8.01 -23.92 0.35
CA PRO A 105 6.77 -23.18 0.62
C PRO A 105 6.97 -21.66 0.55
N LEU A 106 7.58 -21.17 -0.53
CA LEU A 106 7.90 -19.77 -0.79
C LEU A 106 7.38 -19.35 -2.16
N ALA A 107 6.94 -18.10 -2.27
CA ALA A 107 6.64 -17.46 -3.54
C ALA A 107 7.89 -17.40 -4.43
N ASP A 108 7.67 -17.27 -5.74
CA ASP A 108 8.75 -17.16 -6.72
C ASP A 108 9.61 -15.92 -6.45
N ASN A 109 10.90 -16.02 -6.76
CA ASN A 109 11.85 -14.90 -6.69
C ASN A 109 11.99 -14.21 -5.33
N LEU A 110 11.75 -14.88 -4.20
CA LEU A 110 11.76 -14.24 -2.89
C LEU A 110 13.13 -14.22 -2.21
N ALA A 111 13.93 -15.28 -2.37
CA ALA A 111 15.18 -15.47 -1.64
C ALA A 111 16.36 -14.72 -2.28
N ALA A 112 17.13 -14.00 -1.47
CA ALA A 112 18.40 -13.41 -1.91
C ALA A 112 19.54 -14.45 -1.90
N ILE A 113 19.52 -15.37 -0.93
CA ILE A 113 20.43 -16.51 -0.83
C ILE A 113 19.64 -17.80 -0.61
N VAL A 114 20.06 -18.87 -1.28
CA VAL A 114 19.65 -20.24 -0.96
C VAL A 114 20.90 -21.05 -0.60
N VAL A 115 20.92 -21.68 0.57
CA VAL A 115 21.98 -22.61 0.98
C VAL A 115 21.39 -24.01 1.03
N ALA A 116 22.04 -24.96 0.36
CA ALA A 116 21.62 -26.35 0.39
C ALA A 116 22.81 -27.29 0.15
N ASP A 117 22.88 -28.36 0.93
CA ASP A 117 23.68 -29.53 0.58
C ASP A 117 22.85 -30.44 -0.34
N LEU A 118 23.20 -30.52 -1.62
CA LEU A 118 22.47 -31.35 -2.58
C LEU A 118 22.78 -32.84 -2.44
N ASP A 119 23.87 -33.20 -1.75
CA ASP A 119 24.17 -34.59 -1.42
C ASP A 119 23.21 -35.09 -0.32
N ALA A 120 22.85 -34.22 0.64
CA ALA A 120 21.86 -34.51 1.68
C ALA A 120 20.39 -34.28 1.22
N VAL A 121 20.13 -33.23 0.43
CA VAL A 121 18.78 -32.86 -0.04
C VAL A 121 18.54 -33.42 -1.45
N THR A 122 18.28 -34.72 -1.52
CA THR A 122 18.13 -35.43 -2.81
C THR A 122 16.75 -35.27 -3.47
N THR A 123 15.73 -34.83 -2.72
CA THR A 123 14.35 -34.71 -3.20
C THR A 123 14.08 -33.38 -3.91
N VAL A 124 14.75 -32.30 -3.52
CA VAL A 124 14.54 -30.95 -4.06
C VAL A 124 15.41 -30.74 -5.29
N LYS A 125 14.78 -30.43 -6.43
CA LYS A 125 15.50 -30.21 -7.69
C LYS A 125 16.16 -28.83 -7.73
N ARG A 126 17.23 -28.70 -8.51
CA ARG A 126 17.93 -27.42 -8.72
C ARG A 126 16.99 -26.33 -9.25
N GLU A 127 16.07 -26.69 -10.14
CA GLU A 127 15.09 -25.76 -10.73
C GLU A 127 14.20 -25.13 -9.66
N GLU A 128 13.86 -25.89 -8.61
CA GLU A 128 13.07 -25.41 -7.49
C GLU A 128 13.85 -24.42 -6.61
N LEU A 129 15.14 -24.69 -6.37
CA LEU A 129 16.02 -23.73 -5.68
C LEU A 129 16.14 -22.42 -6.48
N LEU A 130 16.23 -22.52 -7.80
CA LEU A 130 16.25 -21.35 -8.69
C LEU A 130 14.89 -20.66 -8.80
N ARG A 131 13.76 -21.35 -8.61
CA ARG A 131 12.41 -20.75 -8.61
C ARG A 131 12.29 -19.74 -7.47
N VAL A 132 12.66 -20.14 -6.25
CA VAL A 132 12.57 -19.27 -5.06
C VAL A 132 13.66 -18.22 -5.01
N LEU A 133 14.82 -18.44 -5.64
CA LEU A 133 15.89 -17.45 -5.71
C LEU A 133 15.46 -16.26 -6.58
N ARG A 134 15.66 -15.03 -6.11
CA ARG A 134 15.38 -13.81 -6.89
C ARG A 134 16.41 -13.61 -8.01
N PRO A 135 16.09 -12.90 -9.10
CA PRO A 135 17.08 -12.47 -10.08
C PRO A 135 18.28 -11.80 -9.41
N LEU A 136 19.50 -12.13 -9.87
CA LEU A 136 20.78 -11.72 -9.26
C LEU A 136 21.06 -12.27 -7.86
N GLY A 137 20.13 -13.02 -7.26
CA GLY A 137 20.35 -13.81 -6.05
C GLY A 137 21.35 -14.94 -6.29
N LYS A 138 21.91 -15.47 -5.20
CA LYS A 138 22.95 -16.50 -5.23
C LYS A 138 22.58 -17.74 -4.43
N ALA A 139 22.66 -18.91 -5.04
CA ALA A 139 22.61 -20.19 -4.36
C ALA A 139 24.03 -20.65 -4.00
N TYR A 140 24.27 -21.00 -2.74
CA TYR A 140 25.50 -21.63 -2.27
C TYR A 140 25.21 -23.11 -2.04
N LEU A 141 25.73 -23.96 -2.93
CA LEU A 141 25.30 -25.35 -3.08
C LEU A 141 26.49 -26.29 -2.92
N GLN A 142 26.31 -27.33 -2.12
CA GLN A 142 27.27 -28.43 -2.01
C GLN A 142 26.90 -29.57 -2.93
N ARG A 143 27.90 -30.16 -3.60
CA ARG A 143 27.76 -31.42 -4.32
C ARG A 143 29.10 -32.15 -4.39
N GLY A 144 29.09 -33.46 -4.13
CA GLY A 144 30.32 -34.24 -3.98
C GLY A 144 31.25 -33.66 -2.90
N GLY A 145 30.68 -33.12 -1.82
CA GLY A 145 31.44 -32.48 -0.73
C GLY A 145 32.05 -31.10 -1.06
N GLN A 146 31.89 -30.58 -2.29
CA GLN A 146 32.41 -29.27 -2.70
C GLN A 146 31.32 -28.21 -2.77
N TRP A 147 31.56 -27.06 -2.16
CA TRP A 147 30.67 -25.90 -2.21
C TRP A 147 30.92 -25.02 -3.44
N SER A 148 29.86 -24.54 -4.07
CA SER A 148 29.91 -23.65 -5.23
C SER A 148 28.81 -22.60 -5.19
N VAL A 149 29.04 -21.47 -5.87
CA VAL A 149 28.06 -20.38 -5.98
C VAL A 149 27.43 -20.39 -7.36
N VAL A 150 26.10 -20.35 -7.41
CA VAL A 150 25.30 -20.20 -8.63
C VAL A 150 24.50 -18.90 -8.54
N THR A 151 24.68 -17.99 -9.49
CA THR A 151 23.87 -16.76 -9.59
C THR A 151 22.68 -16.99 -10.51
N LYS A 152 21.48 -16.60 -10.08
CA LYS A 152 20.31 -16.61 -10.97
C LYS A 152 20.42 -15.45 -11.96
N PRO A 153 20.43 -15.71 -13.27
CA PRO A 153 20.46 -14.64 -14.26
C PRO A 153 19.17 -13.84 -14.22
N ARG A 154 19.27 -12.57 -14.58
CA ARG A 154 18.09 -11.74 -14.86
C ARG A 154 17.49 -12.15 -16.21
N SER A 155 16.17 -12.14 -16.31
CA SER A 155 15.49 -12.45 -17.57
C SER A 155 15.73 -11.35 -18.60
N ALA A 156 15.96 -11.73 -19.86
CA ALA A 156 16.04 -10.77 -20.96
C ALA A 156 14.68 -10.15 -21.33
N ASP A 157 13.58 -10.73 -20.84
CA ASP A 157 12.22 -10.24 -21.06
C ASP A 157 11.73 -9.30 -19.94
N THR A 158 12.59 -8.99 -18.95
CA THR A 158 12.28 -8.03 -17.87
C THR A 158 13.10 -6.77 -18.00
N ASP A 159 12.59 -5.65 -17.50
CA ASP A 159 13.25 -4.35 -17.58
C ASP A 159 13.18 -3.59 -16.24
N ASP A 160 13.95 -2.52 -16.16
CA ASP A 160 14.01 -1.59 -15.03
C ASP A 160 12.98 -0.45 -15.16
N TRP A 161 12.95 0.40 -14.14
CA TRP A 161 12.29 1.70 -14.18
C TRP A 161 13.14 2.74 -13.44
N ALA A 162 14.18 3.23 -14.11
CA ALA A 162 15.27 4.00 -13.50
C ALA A 162 14.93 5.49 -13.22
N GLN A 163 13.90 6.03 -13.87
CA GLN A 163 13.53 7.46 -13.79
C GLN A 163 12.01 7.64 -13.81
N TYR A 164 11.48 8.83 -13.51
CA TYR A 164 10.01 9.00 -13.39
C TYR A 164 9.26 8.54 -14.65
N TYR A 165 9.76 8.96 -15.81
CA TYR A 165 9.22 8.65 -17.13
C TYR A 165 9.87 7.44 -17.81
N HIS A 166 10.35 6.48 -17.00
CA HIS A 166 11.17 5.34 -17.39
C HIS A 166 12.62 5.72 -17.75
N ASP A 167 12.79 6.58 -18.75
CA ASP A 167 14.08 6.94 -19.35
C ASP A 167 14.19 8.44 -19.70
N ALA A 168 15.33 8.83 -20.25
CA ALA A 168 15.55 10.20 -20.70
C ALA A 168 14.76 10.56 -21.97
N ALA A 169 14.25 9.57 -22.71
CA ALA A 169 13.38 9.77 -23.87
C ALA A 169 11.92 10.04 -23.48
N MET A 170 11.61 10.05 -22.17
CA MET A 170 10.27 10.24 -21.62
C MET A 170 9.25 9.26 -22.22
N SER A 171 9.68 8.02 -22.43
CA SER A 171 8.88 7.03 -23.12
C SER A 171 7.64 6.60 -22.33
N ASP A 172 7.70 6.67 -20.99
CA ASP A 172 6.71 6.05 -20.10
C ASP A 172 6.45 4.56 -20.47
N LEU A 173 7.44 3.92 -21.08
CA LEU A 173 7.37 2.58 -21.66
C LEU A 173 8.53 1.73 -21.15
N SER A 174 8.20 0.73 -20.34
CA SER A 174 9.12 -0.34 -20.00
C SER A 174 9.24 -1.34 -21.16
N ALA A 175 10.42 -1.91 -21.37
CA ALA A 175 10.62 -3.04 -22.28
C ALA A 175 10.19 -4.39 -21.67
N ASP A 176 9.68 -4.40 -20.44
CA ASP A 176 9.29 -5.60 -19.71
C ASP A 176 8.10 -6.33 -20.35
N ARG A 177 8.33 -7.52 -20.90
CA ARG A 177 7.32 -8.36 -21.56
C ARG A 177 6.60 -9.32 -20.61
N VAL A 178 7.09 -9.45 -19.38
CA VAL A 178 6.54 -10.37 -18.36
C VAL A 178 5.50 -9.66 -17.51
N SER A 179 5.68 -8.35 -17.29
CA SER A 179 4.74 -7.49 -16.58
C SER A 179 3.37 -7.50 -17.25
N GLY A 180 2.34 -7.31 -16.44
CA GLY A 180 0.97 -7.50 -16.88
C GLY A 180 0.00 -7.40 -15.71
N PRO A 181 -1.23 -7.90 -15.86
CA PRO A 181 -2.27 -7.66 -14.88
C PRO A 181 -1.92 -8.14 -13.47
N ALA A 182 -2.27 -7.33 -12.47
CA ALA A 182 -2.07 -7.65 -11.06
C ALA A 182 -2.94 -8.83 -10.62
N ARG A 183 -2.35 -10.03 -10.46
CA ARG A 183 -3.07 -11.27 -10.10
C ARG A 183 -2.83 -11.75 -8.67
N GLY A 184 -1.68 -11.44 -8.10
CA GLY A 184 -1.32 -11.82 -6.74
C GLY A 184 -0.21 -10.96 -6.19
N LEU A 185 -0.06 -10.94 -4.87
CA LEU A 185 0.93 -10.10 -4.20
C LEU A 185 2.30 -10.77 -4.20
N GLN A 186 3.32 -10.01 -4.59
CA GLN A 186 4.71 -10.40 -4.35
C GLN A 186 5.13 -10.02 -2.92
N TRP A 187 4.89 -8.77 -2.53
CA TRP A 187 5.15 -8.28 -1.17
C TRP A 187 4.36 -7.02 -0.86
N GLN A 188 4.31 -6.70 0.44
CA GLN A 188 3.67 -5.50 0.98
C GLN A 188 4.53 -4.89 2.09
N ALA A 189 4.72 -3.57 2.09
CA ALA A 189 5.59 -2.88 3.06
C ALA A 189 5.19 -1.41 3.32
N GLY A 190 5.74 -0.81 4.38
CA GLY A 190 5.47 0.56 4.83
C GLY A 190 6.16 1.68 4.02
N PRO A 191 6.01 2.96 4.44
CA PRO A 191 4.97 3.47 5.33
C PRO A 191 3.68 3.79 4.57
N GLN A 192 2.65 4.22 5.30
CA GLN A 192 1.30 4.45 4.79
C GLN A 192 1.06 5.89 4.33
N ASP A 193 2.08 6.73 4.43
CA ASP A 193 1.90 8.16 4.19
C ASP A 193 1.62 8.45 2.72
N THR A 194 0.86 9.53 2.55
CA THR A 194 0.09 9.87 1.35
C THR A 194 0.92 10.64 0.32
N HIS A 195 2.21 10.84 0.60
CA HIS A 195 3.14 11.63 -0.20
C HIS A 195 4.13 10.71 -0.89
N SER A 196 3.80 10.32 -2.12
CA SER A 196 4.66 9.52 -2.99
C SER A 196 5.03 10.31 -4.25
N ASP A 197 6.30 10.28 -4.61
CA ASP A 197 6.85 10.80 -5.87
C ASP A 197 7.06 9.68 -6.92
N GLY A 198 6.42 8.53 -6.71
CA GLY A 198 6.66 7.30 -7.45
C GLY A 198 7.85 6.50 -6.92
N VAL A 199 8.18 5.42 -7.64
CA VAL A 199 9.34 4.57 -7.32
C VAL A 199 10.35 4.57 -8.46
N ARG A 200 11.58 4.14 -8.15
CA ARG A 200 12.59 3.73 -9.11
C ARG A 200 12.96 2.28 -8.84
N VAL A 201 12.98 1.46 -9.88
CA VAL A 201 13.34 0.05 -9.78
C VAL A 201 14.56 -0.15 -10.67
N ILE A 202 15.66 -0.61 -10.10
CA ILE A 202 16.88 -0.93 -10.84
C ILE A 202 17.46 -2.22 -10.29
N ASP A 203 17.75 -3.17 -11.18
CA ASP A 203 18.24 -4.50 -10.83
C ASP A 203 17.33 -5.18 -9.78
N ASP A 204 17.79 -5.26 -8.55
CA ASP A 204 17.15 -5.93 -7.43
C ASP A 204 16.80 -4.95 -6.28
N VAL A 205 16.82 -3.64 -6.57
CA VAL A 205 16.55 -2.55 -5.63
C VAL A 205 15.36 -1.72 -6.09
N VAL A 206 14.49 -1.36 -5.15
CA VAL A 206 13.46 -0.35 -5.34
C VAL A 206 13.69 0.82 -4.39
N ILE A 207 13.61 2.04 -4.91
CA ILE A 207 13.78 3.29 -4.19
C ILE A 207 12.49 4.08 -4.25
N GLY A 208 12.13 4.66 -3.11
CA GLY A 208 11.05 5.63 -3.01
C GLY A 208 11.29 6.58 -1.86
N ARG A 209 10.22 7.29 -1.50
CA ARG A 209 10.20 8.22 -0.39
C ARG A 209 8.94 8.05 0.44
N ASP A 210 8.98 8.62 1.62
CA ASP A 210 7.82 8.84 2.46
C ASP A 210 7.83 10.29 3.01
N ALA A 211 7.14 10.55 4.11
CA ALA A 211 7.19 11.86 4.76
C ALA A 211 8.50 12.08 5.54
N GLU A 212 9.19 11.02 5.93
CA GLU A 212 10.39 11.06 6.77
C GLU A 212 11.68 11.17 5.93
N GLY A 213 11.70 10.65 4.71
CA GLY A 213 12.89 10.73 3.84
C GLY A 213 12.89 9.73 2.67
N LEU A 214 14.08 9.49 2.12
CA LEU A 214 14.32 8.42 1.15
C LEU A 214 14.48 7.05 1.82
N TRP A 215 14.04 6.01 1.11
CA TRP A 215 14.24 4.63 1.50
C TRP A 215 14.61 3.76 0.29
N ALA A 216 15.35 2.69 0.54
CA ALA A 216 15.58 1.62 -0.43
C ALA A 216 15.22 0.26 0.15
N ARG A 217 14.69 -0.60 -0.71
CA ARG A 217 14.26 -1.97 -0.39
C ARG A 217 14.71 -2.94 -1.46
N ASP A 218 14.75 -4.22 -1.10
CA ASP A 218 14.80 -5.32 -2.07
C ASP A 218 13.56 -5.29 -2.96
N ALA A 219 13.75 -5.27 -4.29
CA ALA A 219 12.64 -5.16 -5.25
C ALA A 219 11.71 -6.39 -5.27
N PHE A 220 12.17 -7.56 -4.82
CA PHE A 220 11.43 -8.83 -4.90
C PHE A 220 10.90 -9.33 -3.56
N SER A 221 11.49 -8.88 -2.45
CA SER A 221 11.02 -9.21 -1.09
C SER A 221 10.48 -8.02 -0.30
N GLY A 222 10.75 -6.77 -0.73
CA GLY A 222 10.32 -5.57 -0.02
C GLY A 222 11.05 -5.31 1.32
N LEU A 223 12.06 -6.12 1.66
CA LEU A 223 12.85 -5.92 2.87
C LEU A 223 13.67 -4.63 2.81
N PRO A 224 13.75 -3.87 3.92
CA PRO A 224 14.49 -2.61 3.95
C PRO A 224 16.00 -2.83 3.84
N LEU A 225 16.66 -2.04 2.98
CA LEU A 225 18.12 -2.03 2.81
C LEU A 225 18.75 -0.84 3.56
N TRP A 226 18.21 0.37 3.36
CA TRP A 226 18.67 1.56 4.06
C TRP A 226 17.60 2.66 4.05
N ARG A 227 17.75 3.64 4.95
CA ARG A 227 16.94 4.86 5.02
C ARG A 227 17.83 6.09 5.13
N ARG A 228 17.38 7.20 4.55
CA ARG A 228 17.98 8.54 4.67
C ARG A 228 16.91 9.53 5.15
N PRO A 229 16.63 9.56 6.47
CA PRO A 229 15.69 10.51 7.04
C PRO A 229 16.12 11.96 6.76
N GLY A 230 15.15 12.84 6.57
CA GLY A 230 15.34 14.26 6.29
C GLY A 230 15.85 14.58 4.88
N LEU A 231 16.11 13.57 4.05
CA LEU A 231 16.50 13.75 2.65
C LEU A 231 15.30 13.47 1.75
N LEU A 232 14.66 14.54 1.27
CA LEU A 232 13.50 14.47 0.38
C LEU A 232 13.86 15.05 -0.99
N PRO A 233 13.36 14.49 -2.10
CA PRO A 233 13.56 15.10 -3.40
C PRO A 233 12.75 16.41 -3.50
N ALA A 234 13.35 17.45 -4.10
CA ALA A 234 12.69 18.73 -4.36
C ALA A 234 11.49 18.58 -5.30
N THR A 235 11.64 17.70 -6.30
CA THR A 235 10.58 17.32 -7.23
C THR A 235 10.65 15.81 -7.51
N ARG A 236 9.53 15.21 -7.90
CA ARG A 236 9.50 13.81 -8.36
C ARG A 236 10.38 13.52 -9.58
N PHE A 237 10.78 14.56 -10.32
CA PHE A 237 11.68 14.47 -11.48
C PHE A 237 13.16 14.57 -11.09
N GLY A 238 13.44 14.98 -9.86
CA GLY A 238 14.79 15.10 -9.32
C GLY A 238 15.34 13.81 -8.70
N LEU A 239 14.59 12.71 -8.71
CA LEU A 239 15.01 11.39 -8.23
C LEU A 239 15.24 10.44 -9.41
N LEU A 240 16.48 10.00 -9.60
CA LEU A 240 16.92 9.10 -10.68
C LEU A 240 17.85 8.02 -10.09
N VAL A 241 17.99 6.89 -10.77
CA VAL A 241 18.93 5.84 -10.37
C VAL A 241 19.66 5.25 -11.58
N ASP A 242 20.83 4.67 -11.33
CA ASP A 242 21.45 3.66 -12.18
C ASP A 242 21.91 2.47 -11.30
N SER A 243 22.66 1.52 -11.88
CA SER A 243 23.14 0.32 -11.19
C SER A 243 24.13 0.60 -10.04
N GLU A 244 24.67 1.82 -9.94
CA GLU A 244 25.66 2.22 -8.94
C GLU A 244 25.12 3.29 -7.97
N ARG A 245 24.27 4.21 -8.44
CA ARG A 245 23.97 5.47 -7.74
C ARG A 245 22.50 5.87 -7.75
N VAL A 246 22.13 6.60 -6.71
CA VAL A 246 20.87 7.35 -6.58
C VAL A 246 21.17 8.83 -6.72
N TYR A 247 20.56 9.48 -7.70
CA TYR A 247 20.71 10.91 -7.92
C TYR A 247 19.49 11.62 -7.35
N ILE A 248 19.71 12.58 -6.46
CA ILE A 248 18.65 13.33 -5.81
C ILE A 248 18.97 14.82 -5.77
N TYR A 249 18.04 15.65 -6.23
CA TYR A 249 18.04 17.08 -5.91
C TYR A 249 17.25 17.30 -4.61
N PRO A 250 17.87 17.67 -3.48
CA PRO A 250 17.20 17.71 -2.18
C PRO A 250 16.27 18.92 -1.98
N ALA A 251 15.17 18.70 -1.25
CA ALA A 251 14.26 19.73 -0.75
C ALA A 251 14.75 20.31 0.59
N GLY A 252 14.42 21.58 0.89
CA GLY A 252 14.67 22.18 2.21
C GLY A 252 13.72 21.64 3.30
N GLN A 253 14.19 21.52 4.55
CA GLN A 253 13.52 20.70 5.58
C GLN A 253 12.23 21.29 6.21
N HIS A 254 11.98 22.61 6.26
CA HIS A 254 10.71 23.16 6.74
C HIS A 254 10.45 24.58 6.20
N GLY A 255 9.27 24.85 5.61
CA GLY A 255 8.92 26.16 5.03
C GLY A 255 9.41 26.35 3.60
N PRO A 256 9.21 27.54 2.95
CA PRO A 256 9.78 27.78 1.64
C PRO A 256 11.29 27.54 1.74
N PRO A 257 11.85 26.76 0.80
CA PRO A 257 13.03 25.96 1.05
C PRO A 257 14.23 26.85 1.41
N THR A 258 14.95 26.54 2.48
CA THR A 258 16.38 26.83 2.47
C THR A 258 16.98 25.85 1.45
N PRO A 259 17.58 26.33 0.35
CA PRO A 259 17.97 25.47 -0.75
C PRO A 259 19.02 24.44 -0.33
N GLY A 260 18.83 23.19 -0.72
CA GLY A 260 19.98 22.35 -1.04
C GLY A 260 20.71 23.00 -2.21
N ARG A 261 22.02 23.23 -2.06
CA ARG A 261 22.80 24.03 -3.03
C ARG A 261 23.01 23.32 -4.37
N CYS A 262 22.91 21.99 -4.42
CA CYS A 262 23.15 21.20 -5.63
C CYS A 262 22.52 19.80 -5.55
N GLN A 263 22.51 19.11 -6.69
CA GLN A 263 22.15 17.69 -6.75
C GLN A 263 23.20 16.84 -6.01
N LEU A 264 22.78 15.70 -5.46
CA LEU A 264 23.62 14.72 -4.78
C LEU A 264 23.57 13.38 -5.51
N ALA A 265 24.67 12.63 -5.45
CA ALA A 265 24.70 11.21 -5.77
C ALA A 265 24.95 10.41 -4.50
N LEU A 266 24.15 9.38 -4.28
CA LEU A 266 24.28 8.40 -3.20
C LEU A 266 24.69 7.05 -3.79
N ASP A 267 25.45 6.25 -3.05
CA ASP A 267 25.66 4.85 -3.37
C ASP A 267 24.33 4.06 -3.28
N LEU A 268 24.01 3.28 -4.32
CA LEU A 268 22.74 2.55 -4.43
C LEU A 268 22.50 1.57 -3.27
N ARG A 269 23.57 0.93 -2.78
CA ARG A 269 23.48 -0.19 -1.83
C ARG A 269 23.52 0.25 -0.37
N THR A 270 24.12 1.41 -0.09
CA THR A 270 24.33 1.91 1.28
C THR A 270 23.59 3.22 1.55
N GLY A 271 23.13 3.91 0.51
CA GLY A 271 22.48 5.22 0.62
C GLY A 271 23.42 6.34 1.08
N LYS A 272 24.74 6.11 1.18
CA LYS A 272 25.73 7.12 1.58
C LYS A 272 25.97 8.10 0.44
N THR A 273 26.09 9.39 0.75
CA THR A 273 26.47 10.41 -0.26
C THR A 273 27.90 10.14 -0.75
N VAL A 274 28.06 10.02 -2.07
CA VAL A 274 29.36 9.78 -2.73
C VAL A 274 29.81 10.95 -3.61
N LEU A 275 28.89 11.85 -4.01
CA LEU A 275 29.22 13.00 -4.85
C LEU A 275 28.20 14.14 -4.66
N GLU A 276 28.67 15.38 -4.78
CA GLU A 276 27.87 16.60 -4.85
C GLU A 276 28.12 17.31 -6.18
N TYR A 277 27.06 17.65 -6.91
CA TYR A 277 27.15 18.27 -8.25
C TYR A 277 27.24 19.79 -8.17
N THR A 278 28.35 20.32 -7.65
CA THR A 278 28.56 21.77 -7.46
C THR A 278 28.62 22.57 -8.77
N ALA A 279 28.94 21.91 -9.90
CA ALA A 279 28.89 22.51 -11.22
C ALA A 279 27.49 22.43 -11.88
N GLY A 280 26.46 21.93 -11.19
CA GLY A 280 25.08 21.83 -11.68
C GLY A 280 24.32 23.15 -11.69
N LEU A 281 23.07 23.11 -12.15
CA LEU A 281 22.12 24.20 -11.95
C LEU A 281 21.77 24.30 -10.46
N THR A 282 21.63 25.53 -9.99
CA THR A 282 21.23 25.85 -8.62
C THR A 282 19.79 26.33 -8.59
N PHE A 283 18.97 25.75 -7.73
CA PHE A 283 17.63 26.21 -7.47
C PHE A 283 17.64 27.27 -6.35
N GLU A 284 17.36 28.53 -6.68
CA GLU A 284 17.20 29.61 -5.70
C GLU A 284 15.72 30.00 -5.57
N PRO A 285 15.05 29.68 -4.45
CA PRO A 285 13.74 30.25 -4.16
C PRO A 285 13.90 31.77 -3.87
N PRO A 286 12.91 32.61 -4.24
CA PRO A 286 12.99 34.04 -3.98
C PRO A 286 13.09 34.36 -2.47
N ALA A 287 13.94 35.33 -2.14
CA ALA A 287 14.49 35.53 -0.79
C ALA A 287 13.49 35.99 0.29
N GLU A 288 12.38 36.65 -0.04
CA GLU A 288 11.44 37.15 0.97
C GLU A 288 9.97 37.12 0.54
N LYS A 289 9.09 36.78 1.49
CA LYS A 289 7.64 36.89 1.35
C LYS A 289 7.22 38.37 1.38
N PRO A 290 6.58 38.90 0.32
CA PRO A 290 6.07 40.26 0.30
C PRO A 290 5.08 40.48 1.46
N LYS A 291 5.17 41.65 2.10
CA LYS A 291 4.30 42.01 3.24
C LYS A 291 2.87 42.40 2.79
N ASP A 292 2.71 42.87 1.55
CA ASP A 292 1.40 43.19 0.96
C ASP A 292 0.60 41.90 0.69
N PRO A 293 -0.64 41.74 1.20
CA PRO A 293 -1.47 40.54 0.99
C PRO A 293 -1.77 40.18 -0.48
N ALA A 294 -1.92 41.17 -1.36
CA ALA A 294 -2.19 40.94 -2.78
C ALA A 294 -0.93 40.45 -3.50
N VAL A 295 0.22 41.05 -3.17
CA VAL A 295 1.53 40.62 -3.67
C VAL A 295 1.94 39.28 -3.06
N ALA A 296 1.63 39.04 -1.78
CA ALA A 296 1.88 37.79 -1.07
C ALA A 296 1.08 36.63 -1.66
N LYS A 297 -0.19 36.86 -2.05
CA LYS A 297 -1.01 35.85 -2.73
C LYS A 297 -0.42 35.49 -4.09
N LYS A 298 -0.03 36.49 -4.89
CA LYS A 298 0.64 36.28 -6.17
C LYS A 298 2.01 35.60 -6.00
N PHE A 299 2.76 35.98 -4.99
CA PHE A 299 4.07 35.42 -4.63
C PHE A 299 3.97 33.96 -4.18
N GLN A 300 2.98 33.58 -3.37
CA GLN A 300 2.75 32.19 -2.98
C GLN A 300 2.36 31.32 -4.17
N GLN A 301 1.64 31.88 -5.14
CA GLN A 301 1.31 31.22 -6.40
C GLN A 301 2.54 31.05 -7.28
N ASP A 302 3.32 32.12 -7.48
CA ASP A 302 4.56 32.10 -8.27
C ASP A 302 5.62 31.16 -7.63
N LEU A 303 5.70 31.07 -6.29
CA LEU A 303 6.53 30.10 -5.57
C LEU A 303 6.09 28.66 -5.78
N ALA A 304 4.79 28.38 -5.79
CA ALA A 304 4.27 27.03 -6.02
C ALA A 304 4.54 26.55 -7.46
N ASP A 305 4.51 27.47 -8.42
CA ASP A 305 4.86 27.21 -9.81
C ASP A 305 6.38 27.00 -9.95
N ARG A 306 7.21 27.83 -9.31
CA ARG A 306 8.68 27.68 -9.30
C ARG A 306 9.18 26.48 -8.50
N ALA A 307 8.46 26.01 -7.46
CA ALA A 307 8.84 24.81 -6.72
C ALA A 307 8.78 23.53 -7.59
N ARG A 308 8.18 23.59 -8.78
CA ARG A 308 8.05 22.48 -9.75
C ARG A 308 9.05 22.56 -10.90
N ASP A 309 9.97 23.53 -10.83
CA ASP A 309 10.83 23.96 -11.93
C ASP A 309 12.00 23.01 -12.19
N PHE A 310 12.54 22.35 -11.16
CA PHE A 310 13.69 21.48 -11.35
C PHE A 310 13.32 20.11 -11.93
N GLN A 311 13.90 19.77 -13.07
CA GLN A 311 13.86 18.43 -13.67
C GLN A 311 15.27 17.91 -13.96
N ALA A 312 15.45 16.59 -13.80
CA ALA A 312 16.67 15.93 -14.22
C ALA A 312 16.40 14.69 -15.09
N ARG A 313 17.35 14.32 -15.95
CA ARG A 313 17.37 13.07 -16.73
C ARG A 313 18.76 12.45 -16.71
N LEU A 314 18.82 11.13 -16.80
CA LEU A 314 20.05 10.34 -16.87
C LEU A 314 20.06 9.51 -18.15
N ILE A 315 21.13 9.59 -18.94
CA ILE A 315 21.33 8.73 -20.13
C ILE A 315 22.82 8.60 -20.42
N ASP A 316 23.31 7.39 -20.65
CA ASP A 316 24.69 7.11 -21.04
C ASP A 316 25.77 7.80 -20.17
N GLY A 317 25.53 7.83 -18.85
CA GLY A 317 26.40 8.48 -17.88
C GLY A 317 26.37 10.01 -17.91
N LEU A 318 25.38 10.62 -18.55
CA LEU A 318 25.15 12.07 -18.62
C LEU A 318 23.91 12.45 -17.82
N LEU A 319 24.07 13.48 -16.99
CA LEU A 319 23.03 14.07 -16.17
C LEU A 319 22.57 15.39 -16.80
N ILE A 320 21.33 15.43 -17.24
CA ILE A 320 20.70 16.60 -17.85
C ILE A 320 19.88 17.29 -16.76
N GLN A 321 20.06 18.59 -16.58
CA GLN A 321 19.37 19.39 -15.57
C GLN A 321 18.64 20.55 -16.25
N GLU A 322 17.41 20.78 -15.85
CA GLU A 322 16.57 21.88 -16.29
C GLU A 322 15.97 22.56 -15.06
N SER A 323 16.04 23.89 -15.02
CA SER A 323 15.36 24.72 -14.03
C SER A 323 15.23 26.14 -14.58
N GLY A 324 14.00 26.52 -14.91
CA GLY A 324 13.63 27.89 -15.24
C GLY A 324 14.30 28.31 -16.53
N ALA A 325 15.13 29.35 -16.48
CA ALA A 325 15.90 29.77 -17.64
C ALA A 325 17.10 28.84 -17.91
N GLY A 326 17.52 27.99 -16.96
CA GLY A 326 18.74 27.18 -17.09
C GLY A 326 18.51 25.80 -17.69
N LEU A 327 19.40 25.39 -18.59
CA LEU A 327 19.55 24.02 -19.08
C LEU A 327 21.03 23.64 -19.08
N ALA A 328 21.39 22.50 -18.50
CA ALA A 328 22.77 22.04 -18.41
C ALA A 328 22.92 20.53 -18.58
N VAL A 329 24.08 20.10 -19.05
CA VAL A 329 24.48 18.68 -19.10
C VAL A 329 25.78 18.49 -18.37
N LEU A 330 25.83 17.46 -17.53
CA LEU A 330 26.96 17.10 -16.70
C LEU A 330 27.37 15.65 -16.95
N ASP A 331 28.65 15.36 -16.74
CA ASP A 331 29.10 13.98 -16.55
C ASP A 331 28.60 13.48 -15.19
N ALA A 332 27.81 12.41 -15.19
CA ALA A 332 27.20 11.86 -13.98
C ALA A 332 28.24 11.25 -13.04
N LYS A 333 29.35 10.73 -13.56
CA LYS A 333 30.38 10.08 -12.73
C LYS A 333 31.23 11.10 -11.98
N SER A 334 31.68 12.15 -12.67
CA SER A 334 32.63 13.15 -12.17
C SER A 334 31.96 14.43 -11.66
N GLY A 335 30.71 14.67 -12.02
CA GLY A 335 29.98 15.92 -11.71
C GLY A 335 30.45 17.14 -12.50
N LYS A 336 31.27 16.96 -13.55
CA LYS A 336 31.76 18.06 -14.37
C LYS A 336 30.66 18.52 -15.34
N ARG A 337 30.37 19.82 -15.37
CA ARG A 337 29.51 20.41 -16.41
C ARG A 337 30.20 20.31 -17.76
N LEU A 338 29.53 19.68 -18.72
CA LEU A 338 29.96 19.63 -20.11
C LEU A 338 29.62 20.93 -20.82
N TRP A 339 28.38 21.39 -20.66
CA TRP A 339 27.89 22.67 -21.15
C TRP A 339 26.63 23.10 -20.38
N GLY A 340 26.26 24.37 -20.52
CA GLY A 340 24.99 24.92 -20.04
C GLY A 340 24.61 26.16 -20.83
N THR A 341 23.31 26.46 -20.88
CA THR A 341 22.76 27.61 -21.59
C THR A 341 21.58 28.19 -20.81
N GLU A 342 21.32 29.47 -21.03
CA GLU A 342 20.13 30.14 -20.53
C GLU A 342 19.10 30.36 -21.65
N ALA A 343 17.82 30.33 -21.30
CA ALA A 343 16.74 30.72 -22.20
C ALA A 343 16.73 32.24 -22.37
N PRO A 344 16.24 32.76 -23.52
CA PRO A 344 16.01 34.20 -23.69
C PRO A 344 15.13 34.79 -22.58
N GLU A 345 15.29 36.09 -22.34
CA GLU A 345 14.55 36.80 -21.29
C GLU A 345 13.03 36.54 -21.37
N GLY A 346 12.44 36.15 -20.24
CA GLY A 346 11.01 35.83 -20.11
C GLY A 346 10.61 34.41 -20.53
N LEU A 347 11.53 33.61 -21.08
CA LEU A 347 11.30 32.21 -21.43
C LEU A 347 11.92 31.26 -20.39
N VAL A 348 11.37 30.05 -20.34
CA VAL A 348 11.87 28.91 -19.58
C VAL A 348 12.10 27.72 -20.48
N TRP A 349 12.96 26.81 -20.06
CA TRP A 349 13.09 25.48 -20.65
C TRP A 349 12.03 24.54 -20.07
N ALA A 350 11.61 23.56 -20.86
CA ALA A 350 10.74 22.48 -20.40
C ALA A 350 10.86 21.23 -21.27
N HIS A 351 10.34 20.13 -20.75
CA HIS A 351 10.27 18.83 -21.41
C HIS A 351 11.62 18.36 -22.01
N PRO A 352 12.73 18.33 -21.23
CA PRO A 352 13.99 17.79 -21.74
C PRO A 352 13.83 16.29 -22.06
N LEU A 353 14.02 15.95 -23.33
CA LEU A 353 13.98 14.59 -23.87
C LEU A 353 15.30 14.31 -24.60
N ALA A 354 15.99 13.24 -24.22
CA ALA A 354 17.29 12.91 -24.82
C ALA A 354 17.35 11.51 -25.41
N THR A 355 18.05 11.41 -26.54
CA THR A 355 18.59 10.17 -27.11
C THR A 355 20.09 10.09 -26.79
N SER A 356 20.78 9.06 -27.26
CA SER A 356 22.24 8.90 -27.08
C SER A 356 23.08 10.06 -27.65
N ASP A 357 22.53 10.87 -28.56
CA ASP A 357 23.26 11.93 -29.26
C ASP A 357 22.55 13.30 -29.30
N THR A 358 21.24 13.36 -29.05
CA THR A 358 20.43 14.56 -29.25
C THR A 358 19.59 14.86 -28.02
N LEU A 359 19.57 16.12 -27.59
CA LEU A 359 18.66 16.67 -26.59
C LEU A 359 17.62 17.55 -27.27
N TYR A 360 16.36 17.21 -27.06
CA TYR A 360 15.20 17.99 -27.46
C TYR A 360 14.62 18.72 -26.25
N ALA A 361 14.28 19.99 -26.42
CA ALA A 361 13.68 20.77 -25.35
C ALA A 361 12.74 21.85 -25.91
N VAL A 362 11.76 22.24 -25.10
CA VAL A 362 10.82 23.32 -25.41
C VAL A 362 11.31 24.60 -24.73
N GLN A 363 11.27 25.71 -25.45
CA GLN A 363 11.32 27.05 -24.87
C GLN A 363 9.91 27.65 -24.89
N GLY A 364 9.52 28.26 -23.77
CA GLY A 364 8.17 28.77 -23.63
C GLY A 364 7.97 29.67 -22.42
N THR A 365 6.73 30.09 -22.19
CA THR A 365 6.33 30.77 -20.96
C THR A 365 5.51 29.83 -20.08
N TRP A 366 5.48 30.06 -18.77
CA TRP A 366 4.65 29.27 -17.86
C TRP A 366 3.18 29.34 -18.24
N ALA A 367 2.58 28.19 -18.53
CA ALA A 367 1.15 28.10 -18.77
C ALA A 367 0.41 28.17 -17.41
N ARG A 368 -0.21 29.31 -17.10
CA ARG A 368 -1.10 29.42 -15.94
C ARG A 368 -2.32 28.50 -16.15
N SER A 369 -2.74 27.76 -15.13
CA SER A 369 -4.04 27.08 -15.08
C SER A 369 -4.26 25.96 -16.12
N ALA A 370 -3.68 24.79 -15.86
CA ALA A 370 -4.41 23.53 -16.06
C ALA A 370 -4.74 22.99 -14.67
N SER A 371 -6.01 23.07 -14.28
CA SER A 371 -6.58 22.54 -13.03
C SER A 371 -5.70 21.47 -12.36
N TYR A 372 -5.10 21.78 -11.20
CA TYR A 372 -4.42 20.80 -10.34
C TYR A 372 -3.30 19.96 -10.99
N THR A 373 -2.70 20.39 -12.10
CA THR A 373 -1.56 19.66 -12.68
C THR A 373 -0.30 19.89 -11.84
N HIS A 374 0.38 18.82 -11.42
CA HIS A 374 1.67 18.87 -10.70
C HIS A 374 2.89 18.97 -11.64
N TRP A 375 2.66 19.27 -12.91
CA TRP A 375 3.62 19.16 -14.00
C TRP A 375 4.09 20.53 -14.47
N PRO A 376 5.38 20.69 -14.80
CA PRO A 376 5.83 21.88 -15.51
C PRO A 376 5.22 21.85 -16.92
N VAL A 377 4.27 22.75 -17.19
CA VAL A 377 3.63 22.89 -18.49
C VAL A 377 3.92 24.28 -19.05
N THR A 378 4.34 24.31 -20.30
CA THR A 378 4.76 25.55 -20.97
C THR A 378 3.89 25.84 -22.19
N VAL A 379 3.60 27.12 -22.38
CA VAL A 379 3.11 27.63 -23.66
C VAL A 379 4.26 27.49 -24.66
N VAL A 380 4.05 26.72 -25.72
CA VAL A 380 5.09 26.38 -26.69
C VAL A 380 5.39 27.61 -27.54
N GLU A 381 6.60 28.16 -27.40
CA GLU A 381 7.12 29.21 -28.28
C GLU A 381 8.07 28.60 -29.31
N ARG A 382 8.99 27.73 -28.85
CA ARG A 382 10.00 27.09 -29.69
C ARG A 382 10.28 25.65 -29.26
N VAL A 383 10.68 24.84 -30.23
CA VAL A 383 11.24 23.50 -30.01
C VAL A 383 12.65 23.48 -30.57
N LEU A 384 13.61 22.99 -29.79
CA LEU A 384 15.01 22.93 -30.17
C LEU A 384 15.52 21.50 -30.12
N ALA A 385 16.41 21.17 -31.05
CA ALA A 385 17.30 20.01 -30.95
C ALA A 385 18.74 20.48 -30.82
N MET A 386 19.45 19.91 -29.88
CA MET A 386 20.84 20.20 -29.57
C MET A 386 21.64 18.91 -29.53
N ASP A 387 22.90 18.97 -29.92
CA ASP A 387 23.82 17.87 -29.66
C ASP A 387 23.98 17.68 -28.15
N LEU A 388 23.75 16.45 -27.66
CA LEU A 388 23.69 16.17 -26.23
C LEU A 388 25.02 16.46 -25.51
N ARG A 389 26.16 16.23 -26.18
CA ARG A 389 27.49 16.36 -25.54
C ARG A 389 28.08 17.75 -25.66
N THR A 390 27.74 18.50 -26.71
CA THR A 390 28.34 19.81 -27.00
C THR A 390 27.40 20.99 -26.81
N GLY A 391 26.08 20.75 -26.72
CA GLY A 391 25.06 21.81 -26.64
C GLY A 391 24.84 22.56 -27.95
N ARG A 392 25.53 22.17 -29.04
CA ARG A 392 25.39 22.83 -30.33
C ARG A 392 23.98 22.63 -30.88
N GLN A 393 23.28 23.73 -31.13
CA GLN A 393 21.97 23.70 -31.79
C GLN A 393 22.07 23.01 -33.16
N ARG A 394 21.23 21.99 -33.37
CA ARG A 394 21.06 21.31 -34.66
C ARG A 394 19.98 21.99 -35.49
N TRP A 395 18.83 22.28 -34.87
CA TRP A 395 17.73 23.02 -35.50
C TRP A 395 16.83 23.68 -34.45
N ILE A 396 15.99 24.61 -34.90
CA ILE A 396 14.96 25.30 -34.12
C ILE A 396 13.66 25.38 -34.91
N TRP A 397 12.54 25.15 -34.25
CA TRP A 397 11.19 25.31 -34.78
C TRP A 397 10.43 26.36 -33.95
N GLU A 398 9.75 27.31 -34.59
CA GLU A 398 9.07 28.43 -33.90
C GLU A 398 7.56 28.44 -34.19
N TRP A 399 6.75 28.40 -33.14
CA TRP A 399 5.28 28.34 -33.20
C TRP A 399 4.69 29.51 -34.01
N LYS A 400 5.12 30.73 -33.69
CA LYS A 400 4.61 31.98 -34.28
C LYS A 400 4.89 32.11 -35.79
N ASN A 401 5.91 31.41 -36.29
CA ASN A 401 6.29 31.49 -37.71
C ASN A 401 5.48 30.50 -38.56
N GLU A 402 5.20 29.31 -38.02
CA GLU A 402 4.66 28.18 -38.78
C GLU A 402 3.13 28.05 -38.65
N MET A 403 2.62 28.22 -37.43
CA MET A 403 1.23 27.86 -37.11
C MET A 403 0.15 28.79 -37.70
N PRO A 404 0.33 30.12 -37.85
CA PRO A 404 -0.71 30.99 -38.40
C PRO A 404 -1.20 30.58 -39.79
N ALA A 405 -0.29 30.13 -40.67
CA ALA A 405 -0.62 29.66 -42.02
C ALA A 405 -1.44 28.36 -41.96
N ILE A 406 -1.05 27.43 -41.09
CA ILE A 406 -1.75 26.15 -40.87
C ILE A 406 -3.17 26.42 -40.35
N PHE A 407 -3.33 27.32 -39.37
CA PHE A 407 -4.65 27.68 -38.85
C PHE A 407 -5.55 28.33 -39.91
N ALA A 408 -5.00 29.19 -40.76
CA ALA A 408 -5.74 29.81 -41.84
C ALA A 408 -6.20 28.77 -42.89
N ALA A 409 -5.37 27.77 -43.19
CA ALA A 409 -5.73 26.67 -44.08
C ALA A 409 -6.83 25.77 -43.47
N GLN A 410 -6.72 25.43 -42.18
CA GLN A 410 -7.71 24.60 -41.48
C GLN A 410 -9.06 25.30 -41.30
N ALA A 411 -9.07 26.61 -41.01
CA ALA A 411 -10.31 27.38 -40.88
C ALA A 411 -11.16 27.37 -42.16
N LYS A 412 -10.51 27.26 -43.34
CA LYS A 412 -11.21 27.10 -44.63
C LYS A 412 -11.79 25.70 -44.82
N ALA A 413 -11.10 24.65 -44.34
CA ALA A 413 -11.57 23.26 -44.41
C ALA A 413 -12.70 22.96 -43.40
N ASP A 414 -12.72 23.64 -42.26
CA ASP A 414 -13.70 23.48 -41.17
C ASP A 414 -15.01 24.29 -41.36
N ALA A 415 -15.16 24.95 -42.50
CA ALA A 415 -16.30 25.79 -42.84
C ALA A 415 -17.51 24.96 -43.31
N THR A 416 -18.11 24.16 -42.43
CA THR A 416 -19.53 23.80 -42.57
C THR A 416 -20.40 24.97 -42.09
N PRO A 417 -21.32 25.52 -42.92
CA PRO A 417 -22.03 26.76 -42.60
C PRO A 417 -22.88 26.71 -41.32
N ASP A 418 -23.43 25.55 -40.94
CA ASP A 418 -24.54 25.49 -39.98
C ASP A 418 -24.27 24.73 -38.66
N ALA A 419 -23.06 24.21 -38.43
CA ALA A 419 -22.74 23.48 -37.20
C ALA A 419 -22.24 24.43 -36.07
N PRO A 420 -22.97 24.59 -34.94
CA PRO A 420 -22.57 25.49 -33.85
C PRO A 420 -21.39 24.97 -33.01
N THR A 421 -21.07 23.67 -33.13
CA THR A 421 -19.93 23.01 -32.49
C THR A 421 -19.04 22.38 -33.55
N LEU A 422 -17.73 22.31 -33.27
CA LEU A 422 -16.78 21.64 -34.16
C LEU A 422 -16.98 20.11 -34.06
N PRO A 423 -17.07 19.38 -35.20
CA PRO A 423 -17.15 17.91 -35.15
C PRO A 423 -15.95 17.31 -34.41
N GLY A 424 -16.21 16.36 -33.50
CA GLY A 424 -15.16 15.69 -32.73
C GLY A 424 -14.48 16.55 -31.66
N SER A 425 -15.02 17.71 -31.30
CA SER A 425 -14.36 18.67 -30.39
C SER A 425 -14.73 18.54 -28.91
N GLY A 426 -15.65 17.62 -28.56
CA GLY A 426 -16.24 17.59 -27.23
C GLY A 426 -16.97 18.91 -26.91
N GLY A 427 -17.80 19.42 -27.82
CA GLY A 427 -18.67 20.57 -27.55
C GLY A 427 -18.00 21.96 -27.62
N VAL A 428 -16.73 22.07 -28.01
CA VAL A 428 -16.07 23.37 -28.26
C VAL A 428 -16.72 24.05 -29.47
N LYS A 429 -17.19 25.28 -29.29
CA LYS A 429 -17.84 26.09 -30.33
C LYS A 429 -16.79 26.82 -31.18
N LYS A 430 -17.14 27.13 -32.43
CA LYS A 430 -16.27 27.97 -33.31
C LYS A 430 -15.95 29.32 -32.66
N THR A 431 -16.90 29.89 -31.92
CA THR A 431 -16.75 31.12 -31.16
C THR A 431 -15.83 30.98 -29.95
N ASP A 432 -15.38 29.78 -29.57
CA ASP A 432 -14.47 29.57 -28.44
C ASP A 432 -13.00 29.60 -28.88
N LEU A 433 -12.71 29.63 -30.19
CA LEU A 433 -11.35 29.69 -30.74
C LEU A 433 -10.86 31.13 -30.88
N GLU A 434 -9.54 31.32 -30.75
CA GLU A 434 -8.90 32.60 -31.09
C GLU A 434 -8.73 32.83 -32.59
N SER A 435 -8.48 34.09 -32.93
CA SER A 435 -7.99 34.47 -34.27
C SER A 435 -6.68 33.72 -34.62
N PRO A 436 -6.49 33.25 -35.86
CA PRO A 436 -5.33 32.43 -36.25
C PRO A 436 -3.97 32.94 -35.76
N GLY A 437 -3.70 34.24 -35.84
CA GLY A 437 -2.43 34.84 -35.40
C GLY A 437 -2.25 34.99 -33.88
N ARG A 438 -3.28 34.69 -33.07
CA ARG A 438 -3.25 34.78 -31.59
C ARG A 438 -3.41 33.43 -30.90
N ARG A 439 -3.52 32.34 -31.67
CA ARG A 439 -3.67 30.99 -31.12
C ARG A 439 -2.36 30.52 -30.51
N ILE A 440 -2.45 30.05 -29.27
CA ILE A 440 -1.34 29.46 -28.52
C ILE A 440 -1.62 27.99 -28.22
N ALA A 441 -0.59 27.25 -27.82
CA ALA A 441 -0.73 25.89 -27.33
C ALA A 441 0.13 25.62 -26.10
N VAL A 442 -0.36 24.74 -25.23
CA VAL A 442 0.33 24.22 -24.06
C VAL A 442 0.70 22.77 -24.34
N ALA A 443 1.99 22.43 -24.20
CA ALA A 443 2.44 21.05 -24.30
C ALA A 443 2.13 20.29 -23.01
N TYR A 444 1.53 19.10 -23.12
CA TYR A 444 1.33 18.19 -22.00
C TYR A 444 2.48 17.20 -21.85
N ASN A 445 2.91 16.63 -22.96
CA ASN A 445 4.07 15.76 -23.06
C ASN A 445 4.65 15.82 -24.48
N MET A 446 5.91 15.42 -24.58
CA MET A 446 6.62 15.15 -25.82
C MET A 446 7.07 13.69 -25.79
N ALA A 447 6.88 12.97 -26.88
CA ALA A 447 7.35 11.60 -27.07
C ALA A 447 8.16 11.51 -28.38
N LEU A 448 9.09 10.57 -28.44
CA LEU A 448 9.87 10.27 -29.64
C LEU A 448 9.46 8.90 -30.16
N ASP A 449 9.04 8.82 -31.43
CA ASP A 449 8.73 7.56 -32.09
C ASP A 449 9.12 7.60 -33.57
N GLN A 450 9.82 6.56 -34.04
CA GLN A 450 10.22 6.40 -35.45
C GLN A 450 10.81 7.67 -36.11
N GLY A 451 11.64 8.42 -35.37
CA GLY A 451 12.25 9.66 -35.86
C GLY A 451 11.33 10.88 -35.89
N ARG A 452 10.18 10.83 -35.19
CA ARG A 452 9.22 11.93 -35.06
C ARG A 452 9.08 12.36 -33.61
N LEU A 453 9.10 13.66 -33.37
CA LEU A 453 8.69 14.25 -32.11
C LEU A 453 7.18 14.46 -32.13
N VAL A 454 6.50 13.83 -31.18
CA VAL A 454 5.04 13.86 -31.07
C VAL A 454 4.66 14.58 -29.79
N PHE A 455 3.94 15.68 -29.96
CA PHE A 455 3.44 16.48 -28.85
C PHE A 455 1.94 16.31 -28.73
N ALA A 456 1.49 15.99 -27.52
CA ALA A 456 0.10 16.16 -27.15
C ALA A 456 -0.06 17.58 -26.61
N VAL A 457 -0.82 18.40 -27.33
CA VAL A 457 -0.97 19.82 -27.00
C VAL A 457 -2.42 20.17 -26.75
N ARG A 458 -2.64 21.07 -25.79
CA ARG A 458 -3.89 21.81 -25.68
C ARG A 458 -3.75 23.11 -26.44
N ALA A 459 -4.46 23.25 -27.55
CA ALA A 459 -4.26 24.36 -28.48
C ALA A 459 -5.51 25.22 -28.70
N GLU A 460 -5.30 26.35 -29.36
CA GLU A 460 -6.32 27.32 -29.79
C GLU A 460 -7.03 28.03 -28.62
N LEU A 461 -6.27 28.25 -27.55
CA LEU A 461 -6.76 28.85 -26.31
C LEU A 461 -7.06 30.35 -26.48
N LYS A 462 -8.24 30.78 -26.03
CA LYS A 462 -8.60 32.20 -25.82
C LYS A 462 -7.93 32.84 -24.63
N ASN A 463 -7.77 32.06 -23.57
CA ASN A 463 -6.97 32.45 -22.43
C ASN A 463 -6.45 31.18 -21.75
N LEU A 464 -5.44 31.35 -20.90
CA LEU A 464 -4.81 30.27 -20.15
C LEU A 464 -5.70 29.76 -19.00
N ILE A 465 -6.74 30.52 -18.59
CA ILE A 465 -7.48 30.30 -17.34
C ILE A 465 -8.77 29.47 -17.53
N LEU A 466 -9.37 29.46 -18.73
CA LEU A 466 -10.61 28.71 -19.02
C LEU A 466 -10.32 27.24 -19.40
N SER A 467 -11.32 26.37 -19.26
CA SER A 467 -11.29 24.93 -19.60
C SER A 467 -11.34 24.60 -21.09
N ASN A 468 -11.51 25.59 -21.96
CA ASN A 468 -11.86 25.35 -23.36
C ASN A 468 -10.61 25.45 -24.26
N GLY A 469 -10.33 24.38 -25.02
CA GLY A 469 -9.21 24.27 -25.98
C GLY A 469 -9.21 22.89 -26.63
N LEU A 470 -8.70 22.76 -27.86
CA LEU A 470 -8.70 21.49 -28.57
C LEU A 470 -7.46 20.67 -28.20
N VAL A 471 -7.64 19.39 -27.92
CA VAL A 471 -6.51 18.44 -27.79
C VAL A 471 -6.06 18.04 -29.19
N ARG A 472 -4.80 18.34 -29.50
CA ARG A 472 -4.21 18.11 -30.82
C ARG A 472 -2.89 17.40 -30.71
N GLN A 473 -2.53 16.75 -31.81
CA GLN A 473 -1.22 16.18 -32.02
C GLN A 473 -0.43 17.13 -32.91
N LEU A 474 0.72 17.59 -32.44
CA LEU A 474 1.74 18.27 -33.25
C LEU A 474 2.88 17.29 -33.49
N VAL A 475 3.23 17.08 -34.75
CA VAL A 475 4.29 16.14 -35.15
C VAL A 475 5.36 16.91 -35.91
N LEU A 476 6.61 16.79 -35.43
CA LEU A 476 7.79 17.34 -36.07
C LEU A 476 8.75 16.20 -36.44
N ASP A 477 9.48 16.36 -37.55
CA ASP A 477 10.59 15.47 -37.88
C ASP A 477 11.73 15.70 -36.89
N ALA A 478 12.14 14.67 -36.16
CA ALA A 478 13.10 14.80 -35.07
C ALA A 478 14.52 15.16 -35.55
N LYS A 479 14.84 14.86 -36.82
CA LYS A 479 16.16 15.13 -37.40
C LYS A 479 16.28 16.54 -37.95
N THR A 480 15.21 17.06 -38.54
CA THR A 480 15.23 18.32 -39.30
C THR A 480 14.42 19.44 -38.66
N GLY A 481 13.55 19.13 -37.70
CA GLY A 481 12.62 20.09 -37.09
C GLY A 481 11.46 20.49 -38.01
N LYS A 482 11.36 19.89 -39.21
CA LYS A 482 10.30 20.22 -40.16
C LYS A 482 8.94 19.79 -39.63
N PHE A 483 7.95 20.64 -39.88
CA PHE A 483 6.56 20.32 -39.64
C PHE A 483 6.14 19.07 -40.43
N VAL A 484 5.51 18.10 -39.75
CA VAL A 484 4.99 16.89 -40.38
C VAL A 484 3.46 16.93 -40.39
N ALA A 485 2.85 17.13 -39.23
CA ALA A 485 1.39 17.08 -39.11
C ALA A 485 0.88 17.87 -37.90
N TYR A 486 -0.34 18.37 -38.03
CA TYR A 486 -1.09 18.99 -36.94
C TYR A 486 -2.58 18.75 -37.11
N GLY A 487 -3.18 18.04 -36.16
CA GLY A 487 -4.55 17.57 -36.34
C GLY A 487 -5.28 17.28 -35.05
N ARG A 488 -6.58 17.09 -35.19
CA ARG A 488 -7.50 16.87 -34.07
C ARG A 488 -7.36 15.45 -33.56
N THR A 489 -7.60 15.30 -32.27
CA THR A 489 -7.88 13.99 -31.69
C THR A 489 -9.40 13.81 -31.60
N PRO A 490 -10.00 12.75 -32.17
CA PRO A 490 -11.45 12.54 -32.13
C PRO A 490 -11.96 12.45 -30.69
N ALA A 491 -12.84 13.36 -30.26
CA ALA A 491 -13.29 13.46 -28.87
C ALA A 491 -14.82 13.46 -28.69
N ASP A 492 -15.58 13.21 -29.76
CA ASP A 492 -17.04 13.17 -29.79
C ASP A 492 -17.67 12.10 -28.87
N GLU A 493 -17.01 10.94 -28.75
CA GLU A 493 -17.48 9.82 -27.92
C GLU A 493 -16.82 9.76 -26.54
N TRP A 494 -15.93 10.70 -26.22
CA TRP A 494 -15.16 10.62 -24.99
C TRP A 494 -16.00 11.04 -23.77
N PRO A 495 -15.96 10.27 -22.66
CA PRO A 495 -16.68 10.63 -21.45
C PRO A 495 -16.30 12.03 -20.95
N GLY A 496 -17.26 12.96 -20.90
CA GLY A 496 -17.06 14.32 -20.38
C GLY A 496 -16.78 15.42 -21.42
N GLY A 497 -17.06 15.16 -22.71
CA GLY A 497 -17.30 16.12 -23.79
C GLY A 497 -16.76 17.55 -23.59
N GLY A 498 -15.43 17.71 -23.65
CA GLY A 498 -14.75 19.01 -23.58
C GLY A 498 -13.73 19.16 -22.43
N SER A 499 -13.73 18.21 -21.49
CA SER A 499 -12.91 18.26 -20.26
C SER A 499 -11.50 17.68 -20.40
N LEU A 500 -11.05 17.36 -21.61
CA LEU A 500 -9.92 16.45 -21.86
C LEU A 500 -8.56 17.01 -21.48
N GLY A 501 -8.50 18.33 -21.34
CA GLY A 501 -7.34 19.05 -20.83
C GLY A 501 -7.43 19.50 -19.36
N ALA A 502 -8.53 19.20 -18.67
CA ALA A 502 -8.83 19.68 -17.32
C ALA A 502 -8.85 18.50 -16.32
N GLY A 503 -7.67 18.05 -15.88
CA GLY A 503 -7.53 17.02 -14.86
C GLY A 503 -6.10 16.90 -14.32
N HIS A 504 -5.94 16.26 -13.15
CA HIS A 504 -4.69 16.16 -12.39
C HIS A 504 -3.49 15.56 -13.16
N SER A 505 -3.73 14.77 -14.23
CA SER A 505 -2.71 13.92 -14.89
C SER A 505 -2.48 14.18 -16.39
N GLY A 506 -3.18 15.16 -16.98
CA GLY A 506 -3.01 15.54 -18.40
C GLY A 506 -3.40 14.46 -19.42
N PHE A 507 -3.41 14.86 -20.70
CA PHE A 507 -3.54 13.95 -21.85
C PHE A 507 -2.12 13.53 -22.30
N ARG A 508 -1.95 12.28 -22.75
CA ARG A 508 -0.65 11.72 -23.13
C ARG A 508 -0.69 11.05 -24.49
N VAL A 509 0.48 10.96 -25.11
CA VAL A 509 0.76 10.10 -26.28
C VAL A 509 1.79 9.07 -25.85
N LEU A 510 1.45 7.79 -25.92
CA LEU A 510 2.31 6.65 -25.59
C LEU A 510 2.57 5.82 -26.86
N PRO A 511 3.75 5.92 -27.49
CA PRO A 511 4.10 5.11 -28.64
C PRO A 511 4.46 3.68 -28.21
N VAL A 512 3.57 2.72 -28.43
CA VAL A 512 3.78 1.31 -28.06
C VAL A 512 2.96 0.36 -28.94
N GLY A 513 3.51 -0.82 -29.22
CA GLY A 513 2.85 -1.83 -30.06
C GLY A 513 2.64 -1.36 -31.51
N GLY A 514 3.49 -0.45 -32.00
CA GLY A 514 3.37 0.13 -33.35
C GLY A 514 2.24 1.15 -33.51
N ARG A 515 1.63 1.61 -32.40
CA ARG A 515 0.54 2.58 -32.39
C ARG A 515 0.80 3.68 -31.37
N TRP A 516 0.15 4.82 -31.52
CA TRP A 516 0.18 5.90 -30.54
C TRP A 516 -1.06 5.84 -29.68
N TRP A 517 -0.92 5.34 -28.46
CA TRP A 517 -2.01 5.22 -27.50
C TRP A 517 -2.25 6.53 -26.78
N LEU A 518 -3.53 6.83 -26.55
CA LEU A 518 -3.95 8.15 -26.08
C LEU A 518 -4.72 8.01 -24.76
N PRO A 519 -4.00 7.85 -23.63
CA PRO A 519 -4.63 7.85 -22.32
C PRO A 519 -4.76 9.25 -21.74
N ASN A 520 -5.67 9.36 -20.79
CA ASN A 520 -5.67 10.45 -19.83
C ASN A 520 -6.09 9.92 -18.45
N ILE A 521 -6.35 10.85 -17.54
CA ILE A 521 -6.80 10.58 -16.18
C ILE A 521 -8.05 9.69 -16.02
N ILE A 522 -8.94 9.59 -17.02
CA ILE A 522 -10.18 8.79 -16.94
C ILE A 522 -10.09 7.43 -17.65
N GLY A 523 -9.06 7.17 -18.45
CA GLY A 523 -8.97 5.93 -19.23
C GLY A 523 -8.05 6.00 -20.43
N VAL A 524 -8.08 4.92 -21.22
CA VAL A 524 -7.48 4.82 -22.55
C VAL A 524 -8.58 5.05 -23.57
N PHE A 525 -8.45 6.08 -24.41
CA PHE A 525 -9.50 6.42 -25.37
C PHE A 525 -9.41 5.66 -26.69
N GLY A 526 -8.20 5.22 -27.04
CA GLY A 526 -7.92 4.64 -28.32
C GLY A 526 -6.48 4.85 -28.73
N SER A 527 -6.23 4.63 -30.01
CA SER A 527 -4.90 4.67 -30.59
C SER A 527 -4.90 5.19 -32.03
N VAL A 528 -3.78 5.79 -32.40
CA VAL A 528 -3.55 6.40 -33.71
C VAL A 528 -2.49 5.62 -34.47
N ASP A 529 -2.68 5.47 -35.78
CA ASP A 529 -1.67 4.98 -36.70
C ASP A 529 -0.58 6.06 -36.91
N PRO A 530 0.68 5.81 -36.55
CA PRO A 530 1.78 6.76 -36.74
C PRO A 530 1.98 7.20 -38.19
N ALA A 531 1.56 6.40 -39.18
CA ALA A 531 1.64 6.74 -40.60
C ALA A 531 0.58 7.79 -41.02
N ALA A 532 -0.48 7.96 -40.24
CA ALA A 532 -1.57 8.90 -40.51
C ALA A 532 -2.02 9.60 -39.21
N PRO A 533 -1.13 10.36 -38.56
CA PRO A 533 -1.27 10.79 -37.16
C PRO A 533 -2.46 11.73 -36.90
N THR A 534 -3.02 12.31 -37.96
CA THR A 534 -4.10 13.31 -37.91
C THR A 534 -5.35 12.90 -38.67
N ASP A 535 -5.37 11.68 -39.23
CA ASP A 535 -6.52 11.16 -39.96
C ASP A 535 -7.53 10.54 -38.98
N ALA A 536 -8.60 11.28 -38.70
CA ALA A 536 -9.64 10.85 -37.76
C ALA A 536 -10.34 9.54 -38.18
N SER A 537 -10.34 9.19 -39.47
CA SER A 537 -10.95 7.94 -39.95
C SER A 537 -10.12 6.69 -39.61
N LYS A 538 -8.82 6.87 -39.34
CA LYS A 538 -7.87 5.81 -38.97
C LYS A 538 -7.65 5.70 -37.46
N PHE A 539 -8.44 6.43 -36.68
CA PHE A 539 -8.41 6.37 -35.24
C PHE A 539 -9.10 5.09 -34.76
N ASP A 540 -8.35 4.24 -34.07
CA ASP A 540 -8.92 3.07 -33.40
C ASP A 540 -9.47 3.52 -32.04
N ARG A 541 -10.77 3.28 -31.84
CA ARG A 541 -11.51 3.67 -30.63
C ARG A 541 -11.55 2.55 -29.59
N ALA A 542 -10.57 1.62 -29.62
CA ALA A 542 -10.39 0.61 -28.59
C ALA A 542 -10.53 1.24 -27.19
N TYR A 543 -11.46 0.71 -26.40
CA TYR A 543 -11.75 1.12 -25.02
C TYR A 543 -12.42 2.50 -24.83
N SER A 544 -12.73 3.26 -25.89
CA SER A 544 -13.36 4.60 -25.79
C SER A 544 -14.68 4.62 -25.03
N LYS A 545 -15.44 3.51 -25.09
CA LYS A 545 -16.73 3.30 -24.43
C LYS A 545 -16.62 2.75 -23.01
N LEU A 546 -15.42 2.34 -22.57
CA LEU A 546 -15.22 1.82 -21.22
C LEU A 546 -15.19 2.97 -20.22
N LEU A 547 -16.32 3.19 -19.56
CA LEU A 547 -16.44 4.15 -18.48
C LEU A 547 -15.75 3.63 -17.22
N ARG A 548 -14.68 4.33 -16.84
CA ARG A 548 -14.03 4.33 -15.53
C ARG A 548 -13.29 3.07 -15.13
N PRO A 549 -12.01 3.26 -14.82
CA PRO A 549 -11.44 2.70 -13.62
C PRO A 549 -11.06 3.78 -12.63
N VAL A 550 -11.17 3.43 -11.36
CA VAL A 550 -11.08 4.32 -10.22
C VAL A 550 -9.69 4.96 -10.13
N GLY A 551 -9.57 6.25 -10.51
CA GLY A 551 -8.51 7.11 -9.96
C GLY A 551 -7.80 8.03 -10.95
N CYS A 552 -7.53 9.24 -10.47
CA CYS A 552 -6.67 10.20 -11.13
C CYS A 552 -5.25 9.64 -11.31
N THR A 553 -4.87 9.06 -12.45
CA THR A 553 -3.60 8.33 -12.58
C THR A 553 -2.85 8.66 -13.86
N VAL A 554 -1.54 8.46 -13.83
CA VAL A 554 -0.66 8.51 -15.01
C VAL A 554 -0.58 7.10 -15.56
N TYR A 555 -0.85 6.96 -16.86
CA TYR A 555 -0.72 5.70 -17.56
C TYR A 555 0.72 5.47 -18.00
N ARG A 556 1.17 4.22 -17.89
CA ARG A 556 2.46 3.73 -18.38
C ARG A 556 2.25 2.51 -19.25
N ALA A 557 3.29 2.10 -19.97
CA ALA A 557 3.21 1.01 -20.91
C ALA A 557 4.29 -0.06 -20.67
N SER A 558 3.96 -1.25 -21.15
CA SER A 558 4.87 -2.34 -21.51
C SER A 558 4.57 -2.74 -22.96
N PRO A 559 5.35 -3.62 -23.61
CA PRO A 559 5.06 -4.04 -24.99
C PRO A 559 3.70 -4.72 -25.17
N ASN A 560 3.08 -5.20 -24.08
CA ASN A 560 1.82 -5.96 -24.11
C ASN A 560 0.64 -5.23 -23.47
N TYR A 561 0.91 -4.24 -22.59
CA TYR A 561 -0.13 -3.66 -21.73
C TYR A 561 0.05 -2.16 -21.46
N LEU A 562 -1.06 -1.46 -21.27
CA LEU A 562 -1.10 -0.14 -20.60
C LEU A 562 -1.55 -0.29 -19.15
N PHE A 563 -0.82 0.34 -18.24
CA PHE A 563 -1.05 0.29 -16.80
C PHE A 563 -1.58 1.63 -16.31
N GLY A 564 -2.80 1.64 -15.80
CA GLY A 564 -3.30 2.69 -14.91
C GLY A 564 -2.93 2.37 -13.45
N SER A 565 -3.67 2.95 -12.50
CA SER A 565 -3.50 2.58 -11.09
C SER A 565 -4.05 1.19 -10.77
N LEU A 566 -5.16 0.80 -11.40
CA LEU A 566 -5.95 -0.41 -11.06
C LEU A 566 -6.49 -1.16 -12.25
N THR A 567 -5.99 -0.77 -13.42
CA THR A 567 -6.47 -1.29 -14.68
C THR A 567 -5.31 -1.54 -15.58
N THR A 568 -5.31 -2.72 -16.15
CA THR A 568 -4.37 -3.12 -17.18
C THR A 568 -5.16 -3.33 -18.46
N TYR A 569 -4.83 -2.58 -19.50
CA TYR A 569 -5.44 -2.70 -20.83
C TYR A 569 -4.49 -3.51 -21.71
N ALA A 570 -4.99 -4.58 -22.33
CA ALA A 570 -4.20 -5.32 -23.30
C ALA A 570 -4.06 -4.53 -24.60
N LEU A 571 -2.85 -4.46 -25.15
CA LEU A 571 -2.58 -3.71 -26.37
C LEU A 571 -3.10 -4.41 -27.64
N ASP A 572 -3.35 -5.72 -27.57
CA ASP A 572 -3.93 -6.53 -28.64
C ASP A 572 -5.47 -6.47 -28.67
N GLY A 573 -6.10 -5.71 -27.78
CA GLY A 573 -7.55 -5.63 -27.67
C GLY A 573 -8.20 -6.81 -26.93
N SER A 574 -7.42 -7.75 -26.38
CA SER A 574 -7.94 -8.98 -25.75
C SER A 574 -8.81 -8.72 -24.52
N GLY A 575 -8.73 -7.51 -23.94
CA GLY A 575 -9.59 -7.09 -22.85
C GLY A 575 -8.91 -6.17 -21.84
N VAL A 576 -9.67 -5.87 -20.80
CA VAL A 576 -9.28 -5.00 -19.70
C VAL A 576 -9.40 -5.79 -18.40
N GLN A 577 -8.34 -5.79 -17.59
CA GLN A 577 -8.39 -6.35 -16.25
C GLN A 577 -8.43 -5.23 -15.22
N HIS A 578 -9.39 -5.32 -14.30
CA HIS A 578 -9.50 -4.46 -13.14
C HIS A 578 -9.12 -5.22 -11.87
N THR A 579 -8.30 -4.60 -11.02
CA THR A 579 -7.95 -5.12 -9.69
C THR A 579 -8.22 -4.02 -8.67
N GLN A 580 -9.20 -4.18 -7.78
CA GLN A 580 -9.53 -3.18 -6.75
C GLN A 580 -8.76 -3.41 -5.44
N ALA A 581 -7.77 -4.30 -5.46
CA ALA A 581 -7.03 -4.68 -4.27
C ALA A 581 -6.03 -3.63 -3.79
N ALA A 582 -5.64 -2.64 -4.60
CA ALA A 582 -4.70 -1.61 -4.17
C ALA A 582 -5.12 -0.27 -4.79
N ARG A 583 -4.35 0.80 -4.61
CA ARG A 583 -4.45 2.02 -5.42
C ARG A 583 -3.18 2.83 -5.18
N THR A 584 -2.70 3.52 -6.21
CA THR A 584 -1.59 4.46 -6.09
C THR A 584 -2.09 5.88 -5.78
N THR A 585 -1.23 6.72 -5.19
CA THR A 585 -1.54 8.14 -5.00
C THR A 585 -1.94 8.78 -6.33
N CYS A 586 -2.87 9.75 -6.29
CA CYS A 586 -3.28 10.46 -7.50
C CYS A 586 -2.06 10.95 -8.28
N ASP A 587 -2.09 10.83 -9.61
CA ASP A 587 -1.05 11.29 -10.52
C ASP A 587 0.27 10.52 -10.48
N VAL A 588 0.32 9.36 -9.81
CA VAL A 588 1.55 8.54 -9.72
C VAL A 588 1.54 7.35 -10.68
N GLY A 589 0.44 6.60 -10.84
CA GLY A 589 0.40 5.37 -11.66
C GLY A 589 1.03 4.13 -11.01
N ALA A 590 0.86 2.97 -11.64
CA ALA A 590 1.65 1.75 -11.36
C ALA A 590 2.94 1.77 -12.19
N PHE A 591 4.02 1.15 -11.72
CA PHE A 591 5.31 1.09 -12.42
C PHE A 591 5.61 -0.36 -12.82
N PRO A 592 5.56 -0.74 -14.11
CA PRO A 592 5.92 -2.08 -14.56
C PRO A 592 7.44 -2.24 -14.61
N ALA A 593 7.99 -3.19 -13.86
CA ALA A 593 9.42 -3.53 -13.86
C ALA A 593 9.62 -4.94 -13.28
N ASN A 594 10.71 -5.61 -13.63
CA ASN A 594 11.07 -6.94 -13.08
C ASN A 594 9.95 -8.01 -13.14
N GLY A 595 9.10 -7.96 -14.16
CA GLY A 595 7.93 -8.84 -14.35
C GLY A 595 6.77 -8.56 -13.40
N MET A 596 6.79 -7.43 -12.70
CA MET A 596 5.86 -7.06 -11.64
C MET A 596 5.28 -5.66 -11.85
N SER A 597 4.24 -5.32 -11.10
CA SER A 597 3.67 -3.97 -11.04
C SER A 597 3.86 -3.38 -9.65
N PHE A 598 4.60 -2.26 -9.56
CA PHE A 598 4.88 -1.56 -8.31
C PHE A 598 3.87 -0.43 -8.09
N LEU A 599 3.13 -0.50 -6.98
CA LEU A 599 2.15 0.52 -6.59
C LEU A 599 2.59 1.19 -5.28
N THR A 600 2.53 2.51 -5.28
CA THR A 600 2.87 3.32 -4.10
C THR A 600 1.67 3.48 -3.17
N PRO A 601 1.87 3.80 -1.87
CA PRO A 601 0.78 3.95 -0.92
C PRO A 601 -0.24 5.00 -1.37
N ASN A 602 -1.49 4.84 -0.92
CA ASN A 602 -2.58 5.78 -1.21
C ASN A 602 -3.38 6.13 0.05
N ALA A 603 -3.71 7.41 0.17
CA ALA A 603 -4.53 8.03 1.21
C ALA A 603 -6.04 7.81 1.08
N CYS A 604 -6.50 7.43 -0.12
CA CYS A 604 -7.91 7.44 -0.46
C CYS A 604 -8.55 6.09 -0.06
N HIS A 605 -9.33 6.08 1.04
CA HIS A 605 -9.89 4.88 1.66
C HIS A 605 -11.37 4.59 1.30
N CYS A 606 -11.89 5.18 0.22
CA CYS A 606 -13.27 4.96 -0.20
C CYS A 606 -13.55 3.49 -0.63
N GLN A 607 -12.51 2.72 -0.95
CA GLN A 607 -12.56 1.32 -1.35
C GLN A 607 -11.62 0.43 -0.51
N PRO A 608 -11.75 -0.92 -0.54
CA PRO A 608 -11.02 -1.83 0.32
C PRO A 608 -9.59 -2.13 -0.13
N TYR A 609 -8.84 -1.07 -0.41
CA TYR A 609 -7.47 -1.18 -0.85
C TYR A 609 -6.56 -1.76 0.21
N LEU A 610 -5.64 -2.60 -0.24
CA LEU A 610 -4.55 -3.10 0.55
C LEU A 610 -3.66 -1.96 1.02
N PRO A 611 -3.17 -2.07 2.26
CA PRO A 611 -2.41 -1.01 2.89
C PRO A 611 -0.98 -0.86 2.35
N GLY A 612 -0.40 0.35 2.50
CA GLY A 612 1.01 0.60 2.23
C GLY A 612 1.41 0.47 0.76
N SER A 613 2.71 0.25 0.53
CA SER A 613 3.25 -0.06 -0.80
C SER A 613 2.94 -1.51 -1.14
N THR A 614 2.44 -1.75 -2.34
CA THR A 614 2.03 -3.09 -2.79
C THR A 614 2.67 -3.40 -4.13
N VAL A 615 3.23 -4.60 -4.24
CA VAL A 615 3.81 -5.09 -5.50
C VAL A 615 3.10 -6.35 -5.92
N PHE A 616 2.65 -6.38 -7.16
CA PHE A 616 1.90 -7.49 -7.72
C PHE A 616 2.69 -8.25 -8.76
N HIS A 617 2.58 -9.57 -8.72
CA HIS A 617 3.05 -10.47 -9.74
C HIS A 617 1.92 -10.84 -10.73
N THR A 618 2.29 -11.36 -11.90
CA THR A 618 1.35 -11.74 -12.97
C THR A 618 0.94 -13.22 -12.94
N ARG A 619 1.54 -14.03 -12.04
CA ARG A 619 1.26 -15.46 -11.91
C ARG A 619 -0.22 -15.72 -11.64
N LYS A 620 -0.81 -16.66 -12.39
CA LYS A 620 -2.19 -17.09 -12.17
C LYS A 620 -2.31 -17.85 -10.84
N PRO A 621 -3.39 -17.69 -10.07
CA PRO A 621 -3.64 -18.50 -8.89
C PRO A 621 -3.61 -19.99 -9.24
N GLN A 622 -2.89 -20.77 -8.44
CA GLN A 622 -2.84 -22.23 -8.57
C GLN A 622 -4.03 -22.89 -7.87
N ALA A 623 -4.32 -24.14 -8.24
CA ALA A 623 -5.35 -24.93 -7.56
C ALA A 623 -5.00 -25.18 -6.08
N ALA A 624 -6.03 -25.24 -5.24
CA ALA A 624 -5.89 -25.53 -3.82
C ALA A 624 -5.38 -26.96 -3.57
N GLN A 625 -4.58 -27.13 -2.52
CA GLN A 625 -4.22 -28.43 -1.95
C GLN A 625 -5.24 -28.73 -0.84
N ASP A 626 -6.12 -29.70 -1.05
CA ASP A 626 -7.20 -30.02 -0.09
C ASP A 626 -6.87 -31.18 0.85
N ASP A 627 -5.81 -31.91 0.55
CA ASP A 627 -5.28 -32.97 1.40
C ASP A 627 -4.58 -32.40 2.64
N GLY A 628 -4.71 -33.13 3.76
CA GLY A 628 -3.95 -32.85 4.98
C GLY A 628 -4.21 -31.50 5.63
N ARG A 629 -5.36 -30.85 5.39
CA ARG A 629 -5.69 -29.54 5.99
C ARG A 629 -5.77 -29.58 7.51
N LEU A 630 -6.26 -30.67 8.10
CA LEU A 630 -6.43 -30.83 9.54
C LEU A 630 -5.30 -31.69 10.12
N GLU A 631 -4.57 -31.13 11.07
CA GLU A 631 -3.56 -31.84 11.85
C GLU A 631 -4.01 -31.95 13.31
N ARG A 632 -3.94 -33.15 13.88
CA ARG A 632 -4.29 -33.40 15.28
C ARG A 632 -3.02 -33.39 16.14
N GLY A 633 -3.09 -32.72 17.27
CA GLY A 633 -2.05 -32.79 18.29
C GLY A 633 -2.34 -33.89 19.31
N ASN A 634 -1.41 -34.08 20.25
CA ASN A 634 -1.51 -35.11 21.28
C ASN A 634 -2.36 -34.69 22.50
N ALA A 635 -2.77 -33.42 22.57
CA ALA A 635 -3.58 -32.89 23.67
C ALA A 635 -5.08 -32.96 23.35
N ARG A 636 -5.91 -32.85 24.40
CA ARG A 636 -7.35 -32.61 24.30
C ARG A 636 -7.67 -31.23 24.88
N ALA A 637 -8.85 -30.68 24.55
CA ALA A 637 -9.34 -29.49 25.25
C ALA A 637 -9.41 -29.74 26.77
N ALA A 638 -9.12 -28.70 27.55
CA ALA A 638 -9.20 -28.78 29.01
C ALA A 638 -10.66 -28.93 29.46
N ALA A 639 -10.86 -29.34 30.72
CA ALA A 639 -12.18 -29.32 31.31
C ALA A 639 -12.70 -27.87 31.37
N ALA A 640 -13.83 -27.62 30.69
CA ALA A 640 -14.50 -26.34 30.74
C ALA A 640 -15.31 -26.23 32.05
N PRO A 641 -15.33 -25.06 32.72
CA PRO A 641 -16.27 -24.83 33.81
C PRO A 641 -17.72 -24.98 33.31
N ALA A 642 -18.60 -25.53 34.17
CA ALA A 642 -19.97 -25.90 33.80
C ALA A 642 -20.84 -24.72 33.29
N THR A 643 -20.46 -23.49 33.64
CA THR A 643 -21.10 -22.25 33.17
C THR A 643 -20.05 -21.21 32.81
N ALA A 644 -20.23 -20.57 31.65
CA ALA A 644 -19.49 -19.36 31.31
C ALA A 644 -19.91 -18.24 32.28
N THR A 645 -18.93 -17.57 32.89
CA THR A 645 -19.21 -16.42 33.75
C THR A 645 -19.70 -15.27 32.89
N ALA A 646 -20.82 -14.62 33.26
CA ALA A 646 -21.36 -13.46 32.54
C ALA A 646 -20.35 -12.30 32.38
N ASP A 647 -19.34 -12.28 33.25
CA ASP A 647 -18.22 -11.34 33.33
C ASP A 647 -17.03 -11.68 32.42
N ALA A 648 -17.07 -12.78 31.65
CA ALA A 648 -15.93 -13.18 30.83
C ALA A 648 -15.64 -12.17 29.70
N TRP A 649 -14.35 -12.04 29.36
CA TRP A 649 -13.85 -11.34 28.18
C TRP A 649 -13.05 -12.30 27.31
N PRO A 650 -13.70 -13.33 26.74
CA PRO A 650 -13.03 -14.46 26.09
C PRO A 650 -12.30 -14.11 24.80
N MET A 651 -12.54 -12.94 24.21
CA MET A 651 -12.03 -12.59 22.89
C MET A 651 -11.94 -11.07 22.70
N TYR A 652 -11.43 -10.64 21.54
CA TYR A 652 -11.31 -9.23 21.18
C TYR A 652 -12.63 -8.46 21.28
N LEU A 653 -12.59 -7.33 21.99
CA LEU A 653 -13.75 -6.49 22.34
C LEU A 653 -14.90 -7.27 23.00
N ARG A 654 -14.53 -8.21 23.87
CA ARG A 654 -15.35 -9.06 24.73
C ARG A 654 -16.00 -10.25 24.04
N ASP A 655 -16.77 -10.03 22.97
CA ASP A 655 -17.67 -11.04 22.40
C ASP A 655 -17.73 -11.00 20.87
N ASN A 656 -18.49 -11.92 20.26
CA ASN A 656 -18.65 -12.00 18.79
C ASN A 656 -19.24 -10.72 18.18
N MET A 657 -19.96 -9.93 18.99
CA MET A 657 -20.57 -8.67 18.61
C MET A 657 -19.59 -7.50 18.77
N ARG A 658 -18.43 -7.71 19.40
CA ARG A 658 -17.41 -6.69 19.64
C ARG A 658 -17.95 -5.52 20.49
N THR A 659 -18.80 -5.83 21.47
CA THR A 659 -19.49 -4.83 22.29
C THR A 659 -18.53 -3.89 23.03
N SER A 660 -17.34 -4.38 23.40
CA SER A 660 -16.40 -3.69 24.29
C SER A 660 -17.04 -3.18 25.58
N TRP A 661 -18.08 -3.88 26.04
CA TRP A 661 -18.91 -3.46 27.16
C TRP A 661 -19.15 -4.65 28.06
N ASN A 662 -18.84 -4.54 29.33
CA ASN A 662 -19.11 -5.54 30.36
C ASN A 662 -19.94 -4.90 31.48
N GLU A 663 -20.86 -5.64 32.10
CA GLU A 663 -21.75 -5.12 33.15
C GLU A 663 -21.11 -5.15 34.55
N THR A 664 -19.94 -5.76 34.66
CA THR A 664 -19.25 -5.94 35.93
C THR A 664 -18.83 -4.64 36.57
N ALA A 665 -19.22 -4.47 37.83
CA ALA A 665 -18.82 -3.33 38.63
C ALA A 665 -17.31 -3.34 38.89
N LEU A 666 -16.68 -2.18 38.68
CA LEU A 666 -15.30 -1.96 39.11
C LEU A 666 -15.26 -1.55 40.59
N PRO A 667 -14.19 -1.88 41.33
CA PRO A 667 -13.95 -1.33 42.66
C PRO A 667 -13.95 0.20 42.64
N ALA A 668 -14.43 0.81 43.73
CA ALA A 668 -14.46 2.26 43.87
C ALA A 668 -13.06 2.90 43.77
N THR A 669 -12.02 2.16 44.16
CA THR A 669 -10.62 2.57 44.04
C THR A 669 -9.80 1.48 43.38
N LEU A 670 -9.27 1.78 42.20
CA LEU A 670 -8.34 0.93 41.48
C LEU A 670 -6.90 1.31 41.85
N ARG A 671 -6.02 0.31 41.91
CA ARG A 671 -4.56 0.49 41.97
C ARG A 671 -3.90 -0.44 40.98
N GLN A 672 -2.73 -0.04 40.46
CA GLN A 672 -1.88 -0.91 39.68
C GLN A 672 -1.52 -2.14 40.52
N ALA A 673 -1.96 -3.31 40.07
CA ALA A 673 -1.71 -4.59 40.74
C ALA A 673 -0.39 -5.20 40.25
N TRP A 674 -0.16 -5.20 38.94
CA TRP A 674 1.05 -5.69 38.30
C TRP A 674 1.22 -5.08 36.90
N THR A 675 2.46 -5.08 36.41
CA THR A 675 2.80 -4.80 35.01
C THR A 675 3.78 -5.86 34.54
N GLN A 676 3.53 -6.41 33.35
CA GLN A 676 4.38 -7.39 32.68
C GLN A 676 4.80 -6.85 31.32
N ARG A 677 6.02 -7.13 30.89
CA ARG A 677 6.52 -6.75 29.55
C ARG A 677 7.05 -7.97 28.82
N PRO A 678 6.16 -8.84 28.31
CA PRO A 678 6.55 -10.14 27.74
C PRO A 678 7.26 -10.04 26.38
N ALA A 679 7.22 -8.89 25.70
CA ALA A 679 7.96 -8.66 24.46
C ALA A 679 8.45 -7.21 24.38
N GLN A 680 9.52 -7.01 23.60
CA GLN A 680 9.99 -5.69 23.21
C GLN A 680 10.07 -5.61 21.67
N PRO A 681 9.80 -4.44 21.08
CA PRO A 681 9.99 -4.22 19.66
C PRO A 681 11.45 -4.54 19.25
N PRO A 682 11.68 -5.18 18.09
CA PRO A 682 13.03 -5.40 17.60
C PRO A 682 13.71 -4.06 17.27
N ALA A 683 15.05 -4.05 17.28
CA ALA A 683 15.83 -2.90 16.86
C ALA A 683 16.03 -2.86 15.33
N GLY A 684 16.60 -1.76 14.82
CA GLY A 684 16.97 -1.60 13.42
C GLY A 684 15.79 -1.44 12.46
N LEU A 685 16.07 -1.49 11.15
CA LEU A 685 15.06 -1.24 10.11
C LEU A 685 13.97 -2.32 10.06
N ILE A 686 14.31 -3.58 10.36
CA ILE A 686 13.31 -4.66 10.44
C ILE A 686 12.33 -4.38 11.59
N GLY A 687 12.83 -4.00 12.77
CA GLY A 687 11.99 -3.63 13.91
C GLY A 687 11.09 -2.43 13.62
N GLN A 688 11.63 -1.41 12.95
CA GLN A 688 10.82 -0.27 12.47
C GLN A 688 9.72 -0.72 11.50
N GLU A 689 10.03 -1.62 10.56
CA GLU A 689 9.05 -2.17 9.62
C GLU A 689 7.95 -2.96 10.35
N TRP A 690 8.31 -3.76 11.36
CA TRP A 690 7.35 -4.50 12.16
C TRP A 690 6.47 -3.56 12.98
N SER A 691 6.98 -2.41 13.43
CA SER A 691 6.16 -1.39 14.11
C SER A 691 5.18 -0.66 13.18
N ASN A 692 5.45 -0.63 11.87
CA ASN A 692 4.62 0.07 10.86
C ASN A 692 3.36 -0.69 10.42
N GLN A 693 2.98 -1.75 11.15
CA GLN A 693 1.82 -2.56 10.87
C GLN A 693 0.51 -1.75 10.93
N TRP A 694 -0.34 -1.90 9.92
CA TRP A 694 -1.61 -1.17 9.79
C TRP A 694 -2.64 -1.48 10.90
N PHE A 695 -2.53 -2.63 11.57
CA PHE A 695 -3.52 -3.08 12.56
C PHE A 695 -3.17 -2.72 14.03
N GLY A 696 -2.06 -2.01 14.25
CA GLY A 696 -1.81 -1.22 15.46
C GLY A 696 -2.08 -1.90 16.81
N GLN A 697 -1.52 -3.10 17.04
CA GLN A 697 -1.46 -3.70 18.38
C GLN A 697 -0.09 -3.52 19.05
N GLY A 698 0.95 -3.07 18.35
CA GLY A 698 2.31 -3.15 18.88
C GLY A 698 2.78 -4.62 19.03
N PRO A 699 3.83 -4.89 19.82
CA PRO A 699 4.46 -6.20 19.92
C PRO A 699 3.64 -7.23 20.74
N VAL A 700 2.48 -6.82 21.30
CA VAL A 700 1.56 -7.67 22.07
C VAL A 700 0.11 -7.37 21.69
N THR A 701 -0.78 -8.35 21.80
CA THR A 701 -2.23 -8.09 21.69
C THR A 701 -2.81 -7.66 23.05
N GLY A 702 -4.07 -7.21 23.06
CA GLY A 702 -4.82 -7.12 24.32
C GLY A 702 -5.02 -8.50 24.97
N LEU A 703 -5.48 -8.51 26.23
CA LEU A 703 -5.59 -9.73 27.03
C LEU A 703 -7.03 -10.28 26.97
N SER A 704 -7.22 -11.49 26.45
CA SER A 704 -8.48 -12.22 26.61
C SER A 704 -8.49 -12.94 27.96
N VAL A 705 -9.54 -12.72 28.76
CA VAL A 705 -9.63 -13.21 30.14
C VAL A 705 -10.94 -13.95 30.33
N ALA A 706 -10.87 -15.27 30.44
CA ALA A 706 -12.01 -16.15 30.67
C ALA A 706 -11.54 -17.46 31.30
N GLU A 707 -12.46 -18.19 31.93
CA GLU A 707 -12.20 -19.53 32.48
C GLU A 707 -10.96 -19.58 33.43
N GLY A 708 -10.68 -18.48 34.13
CA GLY A 708 -9.59 -18.37 35.09
C GLY A 708 -8.18 -18.21 34.50
N VAL A 709 -8.05 -17.88 33.21
CA VAL A 709 -6.78 -17.62 32.53
C VAL A 709 -6.82 -16.33 31.72
N GLY A 710 -5.66 -15.67 31.57
CA GLY A 710 -5.47 -14.54 30.66
C GLY A 710 -4.57 -14.97 29.51
N VAL A 711 -4.94 -14.71 28.26
CA VAL A 711 -4.18 -15.13 27.08
C VAL A 711 -3.98 -13.94 26.13
N LEU A 712 -2.76 -13.82 25.60
CA LEU A 712 -2.37 -12.82 24.62
C LEU A 712 -1.43 -13.45 23.57
N ALA A 713 -1.21 -12.75 22.46
CA ALA A 713 -0.14 -13.06 21.53
C ALA A 713 1.00 -12.04 21.58
N LEU A 714 2.21 -12.52 21.32
CA LEU A 714 3.38 -11.71 21.03
C LEU A 714 3.52 -11.63 19.51
N THR A 715 2.94 -10.59 18.93
CA THR A 715 2.69 -10.44 17.50
C THR A 715 3.95 -10.64 16.67
N ASP A 716 5.04 -9.98 17.08
CA ASP A 716 6.34 -9.96 16.41
C ASP A 716 7.18 -11.22 16.63
N ARG A 717 6.86 -12.02 17.65
CA ARG A 717 7.60 -13.24 17.99
C ARG A 717 6.91 -14.51 17.53
N GLN A 718 5.69 -14.40 16.99
CA GLN A 718 4.88 -15.56 16.58
C GLN A 718 4.65 -16.52 17.75
N GLU A 719 4.39 -15.96 18.93
CA GLU A 719 4.18 -16.70 20.18
C GLU A 719 2.85 -16.34 20.83
N VAL A 720 2.33 -17.27 21.63
CA VAL A 720 1.12 -17.12 22.43
C VAL A 720 1.48 -17.38 23.89
N LEU A 721 1.06 -16.47 24.76
CA LEU A 721 1.38 -16.46 26.18
C LEU A 721 0.10 -16.51 27.00
N ALA A 722 0.03 -17.45 27.94
CA ALA A 722 -0.96 -17.44 28.99
C ALA A 722 -0.36 -16.98 30.31
N VAL A 723 -1.12 -16.15 31.02
CA VAL A 723 -0.79 -15.62 32.33
C VAL A 723 -1.91 -15.89 33.33
N ASP A 724 -1.55 -15.93 34.59
CA ASP A 724 -2.50 -15.80 35.68
C ASP A 724 -3.05 -14.35 35.73
N PRO A 725 -4.37 -14.12 35.58
CA PRO A 725 -4.91 -12.77 35.54
C PRO A 725 -4.69 -11.96 36.84
N ALA A 726 -4.57 -12.64 37.99
CA ALA A 726 -4.47 -11.98 39.28
C ALA A 726 -3.05 -11.47 39.58
N SER A 727 -2.03 -12.24 39.19
CA SER A 727 -0.62 -11.99 39.48
C SER A 727 0.23 -11.58 38.27
N GLY A 728 -0.25 -11.84 37.05
CA GLY A 728 0.51 -11.65 35.81
C GLY A 728 1.59 -12.71 35.59
N ALA A 729 1.68 -13.76 36.44
CA ALA A 729 2.67 -14.81 36.30
C ALA A 729 2.41 -15.65 35.03
N GLU A 730 3.47 -15.96 34.28
CA GLU A 730 3.40 -16.84 33.12
C GLU A 730 2.95 -18.25 33.54
N ARG A 731 1.96 -18.80 32.84
CA ARG A 731 1.50 -20.18 32.99
C ARG A 731 2.11 -21.08 31.95
N TRP A 732 2.04 -20.65 30.69
CA TRP A 732 2.64 -21.36 29.56
C TRP A 732 2.87 -20.40 28.40
N ARG A 733 3.74 -20.83 27.48
CA ARG A 733 4.10 -20.11 26.26
C ARG A 733 4.33 -21.10 25.14
N VAL A 734 3.83 -20.79 23.95
CA VAL A 734 3.95 -21.67 22.79
C VAL A 734 4.23 -20.87 21.53
N ALA A 735 5.10 -21.41 20.67
CA ALA A 735 5.38 -20.84 19.36
C ALA A 735 4.40 -21.38 18.30
N VAL A 736 3.91 -20.48 17.48
CA VAL A 736 3.04 -20.77 16.34
C VAL A 736 3.72 -20.36 15.03
N ASP A 737 3.12 -20.73 13.91
CA ASP A 737 3.59 -20.32 12.59
C ASP A 737 2.97 -18.99 12.19
N GLY A 738 3.79 -17.97 11.97
CA GLY A 738 3.32 -16.65 11.53
C GLY A 738 2.69 -15.81 12.66
N ARG A 739 2.50 -14.52 12.38
CA ARG A 739 1.98 -13.57 13.37
C ARG A 739 0.55 -13.90 13.80
N VAL A 740 0.22 -13.48 15.02
CA VAL A 740 -1.13 -13.47 15.59
C VAL A 740 -1.45 -12.05 16.02
N ASP A 741 -2.20 -11.31 15.20
CA ASP A 741 -2.37 -9.86 15.37
C ASP A 741 -3.60 -9.46 16.19
N SER A 742 -4.21 -10.41 16.89
CA SER A 742 -5.46 -10.19 17.59
C SER A 742 -5.57 -11.07 18.83
N GLN A 743 -6.44 -10.67 19.76
CA GLN A 743 -6.59 -11.40 21.01
C GLN A 743 -7.04 -12.86 20.73
N PRO A 744 -6.34 -13.88 21.26
CA PRO A 744 -6.76 -15.27 21.15
C PRO A 744 -8.11 -15.51 21.84
N THR A 745 -8.94 -16.37 21.26
CA THR A 745 -10.29 -16.65 21.80
C THR A 745 -10.28 -17.82 22.76
N ILE A 746 -10.80 -17.64 23.97
CA ILE A 746 -10.98 -18.71 24.97
C ILE A 746 -12.42 -19.23 24.87
N TYR A 747 -12.58 -20.54 24.61
CA TYR A 747 -13.90 -21.16 24.57
C TYR A 747 -13.83 -22.65 24.92
N ARG A 748 -14.58 -23.03 25.98
CA ARG A 748 -14.79 -24.42 26.41
C ARG A 748 -13.47 -25.19 26.60
N GLY A 749 -12.56 -24.64 27.42
CA GLY A 749 -11.29 -25.29 27.74
C GLY A 749 -10.25 -25.28 26.62
N ALA A 750 -10.48 -24.53 25.55
CA ALA A 750 -9.54 -24.36 24.44
C ALA A 750 -9.28 -22.88 24.13
N VAL A 751 -8.14 -22.64 23.50
CA VAL A 751 -7.71 -21.33 22.97
C VAL A 751 -7.62 -21.42 21.45
N TYR A 752 -8.34 -20.55 20.76
CA TYR A 752 -8.40 -20.48 19.30
C TYR A 752 -7.73 -19.22 18.78
N LEU A 753 -6.92 -19.36 17.72
CA LEU A 753 -6.23 -18.23 17.10
C LEU A 753 -5.92 -18.50 15.63
N GLY A 754 -6.08 -17.46 14.83
CA GLY A 754 -5.72 -17.44 13.43
C GLY A 754 -4.33 -16.83 13.29
N THR A 755 -3.52 -17.43 12.42
CA THR A 755 -2.18 -16.96 12.14
C THR A 755 -2.07 -16.40 10.74
N ARG A 756 -1.13 -15.48 10.55
CA ARG A 756 -0.78 -14.97 9.23
C ARG A 756 -0.04 -15.97 8.35
N ALA A 757 0.35 -17.13 8.86
CA ALA A 757 0.77 -18.27 8.04
C ALA A 757 -0.43 -19.02 7.40
N GLY A 758 -1.67 -18.59 7.64
CA GLY A 758 -2.87 -19.21 7.05
C GLY A 758 -3.38 -20.42 7.83
N TRP A 759 -2.99 -20.55 9.09
CA TRP A 759 -3.39 -21.64 9.99
C TRP A 759 -4.28 -21.16 11.13
N LEU A 760 -5.35 -21.91 11.40
CA LEU A 760 -6.18 -21.80 12.58
C LEU A 760 -5.73 -22.84 13.60
N TYR A 761 -5.38 -22.40 14.80
CA TYR A 761 -4.94 -23.26 15.90
C TYR A 761 -6.03 -23.42 16.95
N CYS A 762 -6.09 -24.60 17.54
CA CYS A 762 -6.79 -24.92 18.77
C CYS A 762 -5.79 -25.51 19.77
N LEU A 763 -5.60 -24.80 20.88
CA LEU A 763 -4.66 -25.14 21.94
C LEU A 763 -5.42 -25.49 23.22
N ASN A 764 -4.85 -26.35 24.04
CA ASN A 764 -5.35 -26.62 25.37
C ASN A 764 -5.18 -25.37 26.24
N ARG A 765 -6.26 -24.91 26.89
CA ARG A 765 -6.27 -23.69 27.71
C ARG A 765 -5.24 -23.68 28.85
N ASP A 766 -5.00 -24.82 29.48
CA ASP A 766 -4.20 -24.91 30.71
C ASP A 766 -2.72 -25.19 30.44
N THR A 767 -2.37 -25.73 29.27
CA THR A 767 -1.01 -26.17 28.94
C THR A 767 -0.43 -25.54 27.67
N GLY A 768 -1.25 -24.94 26.82
CA GLY A 768 -0.86 -24.43 25.51
C GLY A 768 -0.55 -25.53 24.47
N ALA A 769 -0.68 -26.81 24.84
CA ALA A 769 -0.41 -27.93 23.95
C ALA A 769 -1.42 -27.98 22.78
N LEU A 770 -0.93 -28.34 21.59
CA LEU A 770 -1.75 -28.43 20.38
C LEU A 770 -2.83 -29.51 20.54
N VAL A 771 -4.10 -29.13 20.35
CA VAL A 771 -5.24 -30.04 20.24
C VAL A 771 -5.46 -30.38 18.76
N TRP A 772 -5.60 -29.36 17.92
CA TRP A 772 -5.63 -29.48 16.47
C TRP A 772 -5.24 -28.15 15.81
N ARG A 773 -4.80 -28.20 14.54
CA ARG A 773 -4.68 -27.02 13.68
C ARG A 773 -5.23 -27.30 12.30
N PHE A 774 -5.74 -26.27 11.64
CA PHE A 774 -6.37 -26.35 10.33
C PHE A 774 -5.76 -25.34 9.35
N ARG A 775 -5.30 -25.81 8.19
CA ARG A 775 -4.80 -24.98 7.09
C ARG A 775 -5.99 -24.36 6.35
N ALA A 776 -6.31 -23.12 6.72
CA ALA A 776 -7.36 -22.34 6.05
C ALA A 776 -6.90 -21.77 4.70
N ALA A 777 -5.58 -21.54 4.53
CA ALA A 777 -5.00 -21.17 3.25
C ALA A 777 -5.17 -22.29 2.21
N PRO A 778 -5.38 -21.98 0.93
CA PRO A 778 -5.52 -22.98 -0.11
C PRO A 778 -4.24 -23.78 -0.35
N ARG A 779 -3.07 -23.20 -0.07
CA ARG A 779 -1.74 -23.82 -0.24
C ARG A 779 -0.78 -23.33 0.84
N LEU A 780 0.30 -24.08 1.06
CA LEU A 780 1.45 -23.62 1.84
C LEU A 780 2.39 -22.82 0.96
N GLU A 781 2.29 -21.50 1.04
CA GLU A 781 3.18 -20.56 0.35
C GLU A 781 3.43 -19.37 1.27
N ARG A 782 4.63 -18.79 1.21
CA ARG A 782 4.99 -17.60 1.98
C ARG A 782 5.53 -16.49 1.07
N MET A 783 5.12 -15.27 1.38
CA MET A 783 5.57 -13.99 0.82
C MET A 783 6.03 -13.08 1.97
N VAL A 784 6.56 -11.89 1.66
CA VAL A 784 6.89 -10.90 2.70
C VAL A 784 5.78 -9.88 2.87
N SER A 785 5.40 -9.63 4.12
CA SER A 785 4.49 -8.54 4.50
C SER A 785 5.01 -7.84 5.75
N TYR A 786 5.31 -6.55 5.65
CA TYR A 786 5.86 -5.73 6.73
C TYR A 786 7.06 -6.41 7.42
N GLY A 787 8.02 -6.86 6.61
CA GLY A 787 9.28 -7.45 7.10
C GLY A 787 9.15 -8.83 7.73
N GLN A 788 8.06 -9.56 7.52
CA GLN A 788 7.91 -10.95 8.02
C GLN A 788 7.42 -11.90 6.92
N LEU A 789 7.76 -13.18 7.06
CA LEU A 789 7.26 -14.25 6.18
C LEU A 789 5.83 -14.63 6.55
N GLU A 790 4.91 -14.53 5.59
CA GLU A 790 3.47 -14.77 5.79
C GLU A 790 2.85 -15.46 4.60
N SER A 791 1.67 -16.05 4.80
CA SER A 791 0.87 -16.54 3.70
C SER A 791 0.31 -15.37 2.85
N PRO A 792 0.17 -15.55 1.53
CA PRO A 792 -0.73 -14.73 0.70
C PRO A 792 -2.19 -14.80 1.18
N TRP A 793 -2.56 -15.89 1.86
CA TRP A 793 -3.85 -16.11 2.51
C TRP A 793 -3.74 -16.16 4.04
N PRO A 794 -3.38 -15.04 4.69
CA PRO A 794 -3.33 -14.99 6.14
C PRO A 794 -4.74 -15.11 6.74
N LEU A 795 -4.84 -15.58 7.98
CA LEU A 795 -6.02 -15.38 8.81
C LEU A 795 -5.87 -14.06 9.57
N PHE A 796 -6.70 -13.08 9.26
CA PHE A 796 -6.71 -11.80 9.95
C PHE A 796 -7.67 -11.81 11.14
N GLY A 797 -7.28 -11.09 12.19
CA GLY A 797 -8.16 -10.79 13.30
C GLY A 797 -8.52 -11.99 14.18
N THR A 798 -9.40 -11.72 15.13
CA THR A 798 -9.78 -12.70 16.16
C THR A 798 -10.70 -13.75 15.56
N VAL A 799 -10.38 -15.02 15.85
CA VAL A 799 -11.23 -16.16 15.51
C VAL A 799 -12.57 -16.05 16.24
N THR A 800 -13.65 -16.06 15.48
CA THR A 800 -15.01 -15.97 16.05
C THR A 800 -15.51 -17.37 16.38
N VAL A 801 -16.03 -17.58 17.59
CA VAL A 801 -16.53 -18.87 18.06
C VAL A 801 -17.92 -18.73 18.64
N ASP A 802 -18.85 -19.58 18.23
CA ASP A 802 -20.24 -19.59 18.70
C ASP A 802 -20.75 -21.02 18.95
N ALA A 803 -22.07 -21.19 19.06
CA ALA A 803 -22.68 -22.50 19.24
C ALA A 803 -22.59 -23.42 18.00
N GLU A 804 -22.39 -22.85 16.80
CA GLU A 804 -22.27 -23.60 15.55
C GLU A 804 -20.83 -24.03 15.25
N GLY A 805 -19.83 -23.33 15.81
CA GLY A 805 -18.44 -23.73 15.74
C GLY A 805 -17.46 -22.55 15.66
N VAL A 806 -16.35 -22.79 14.96
CA VAL A 806 -15.23 -21.87 14.80
C VAL A 806 -15.21 -21.34 13.39
N TRP A 807 -15.22 -20.02 13.24
CA TRP A 807 -15.24 -19.34 11.95
C TRP A 807 -13.87 -18.76 11.61
N ALA A 808 -13.45 -18.94 10.36
CA ALA A 808 -12.15 -18.49 9.86
C ALA A 808 -12.26 -17.97 8.42
N VAL A 809 -11.55 -16.89 8.10
CA VAL A 809 -11.45 -16.33 6.74
C VAL A 809 -9.98 -16.09 6.39
N ALA A 810 -9.47 -16.81 5.38
CA ALA A 810 -8.11 -16.73 4.89
C ALA A 810 -8.03 -15.97 3.57
N GLY A 811 -7.13 -14.99 3.46
CA GLY A 811 -6.99 -14.16 2.26
C GLY A 811 -6.71 -12.70 2.59
N ARG A 812 -6.24 -11.92 1.60
CA ARG A 812 -5.97 -10.48 1.74
C ARG A 812 -7.02 -9.61 1.07
N HIS A 813 -7.44 -9.97 -0.14
CA HIS A 813 -8.43 -9.25 -0.92
C HIS A 813 -9.15 -10.21 -1.89
N ASN A 814 -10.37 -9.88 -2.32
CA ASN A 814 -11.15 -10.71 -3.26
C ASN A 814 -10.52 -10.79 -4.66
N ASP A 815 -9.90 -9.70 -5.12
CA ASP A 815 -9.33 -9.61 -6.48
C ASP A 815 -7.88 -10.11 -6.60
N CYS A 816 -7.28 -10.65 -5.54
CA CYS A 816 -5.86 -11.05 -5.54
C CYS A 816 -5.68 -12.43 -4.93
N ASP A 817 -4.65 -13.14 -5.40
CA ASP A 817 -4.26 -14.46 -4.90
C ASP A 817 -5.42 -15.48 -4.97
N GLY A 818 -6.39 -15.26 -5.86
CA GLY A 818 -7.59 -16.09 -5.92
C GLY A 818 -8.57 -15.84 -4.77
N GLY A 819 -8.60 -14.66 -4.15
CA GLY A 819 -9.70 -14.26 -3.29
C GLY A 819 -9.66 -14.82 -1.87
N LEU A 820 -10.79 -14.69 -1.17
CA LEU A 820 -10.91 -15.01 0.25
C LEU A 820 -11.61 -16.35 0.46
N TRP A 821 -11.08 -17.17 1.35
CA TRP A 821 -11.60 -18.49 1.70
C TRP A 821 -12.23 -18.45 3.08
N TRP A 822 -13.45 -18.94 3.25
CA TRP A 822 -14.09 -19.01 4.56
C TRP A 822 -14.37 -20.45 4.98
N TRP A 823 -14.34 -20.67 6.28
CA TRP A 823 -14.50 -21.97 6.92
C TRP A 823 -15.36 -21.84 8.18
N ARG A 824 -16.21 -22.84 8.39
CA ARG A 824 -16.86 -23.15 9.67
C ARG A 824 -16.39 -24.53 10.11
N LEU A 825 -15.69 -24.61 11.23
CA LEU A 825 -15.14 -25.85 11.77
C LEU A 825 -15.86 -26.24 13.06
N ASP A 826 -15.91 -27.52 13.34
CA ASP A 826 -16.26 -28.02 14.67
C ASP A 826 -15.20 -27.59 15.70
N ALA A 827 -15.63 -26.97 16.80
CA ALA A 827 -14.71 -26.44 17.80
C ALA A 827 -13.86 -27.54 18.48
N THR A 828 -14.43 -28.73 18.67
CA THR A 828 -13.74 -29.80 19.40
C THR A 828 -12.81 -30.59 18.50
N THR A 829 -13.27 -30.93 17.30
CA THR A 829 -12.58 -31.85 16.40
C THR A 829 -11.76 -31.15 15.32
N GLY A 830 -12.03 -29.88 15.01
CA GLY A 830 -11.41 -29.13 13.91
C GLY A 830 -11.93 -29.53 12.52
N GLU A 831 -12.91 -30.43 12.43
CA GLU A 831 -13.47 -30.89 11.16
C GLU A 831 -14.28 -29.79 10.49
N ALA A 832 -14.09 -29.61 9.19
CA ALA A 832 -14.84 -28.65 8.41
C ALA A 832 -16.32 -29.04 8.32
N ARG A 833 -17.19 -28.17 8.84
CA ARG A 833 -18.66 -28.29 8.76
C ARG A 833 -19.23 -27.59 7.53
N ALA A 834 -18.60 -26.50 7.11
CA ALA A 834 -18.93 -25.75 5.90
C ALA A 834 -17.74 -24.92 5.44
N SER A 835 -17.69 -24.59 4.16
CA SER A 835 -16.66 -23.72 3.58
C SER A 835 -17.14 -23.08 2.28
N GLY A 836 -16.44 -22.03 1.85
CA GLY A 836 -16.66 -21.41 0.56
C GLY A 836 -15.60 -20.37 0.23
N ARG A 837 -15.79 -19.68 -0.90
CA ARG A 837 -14.83 -18.71 -1.44
C ARG A 837 -15.55 -17.46 -1.93
N PHE A 838 -14.97 -16.30 -1.64
CA PHE A 838 -15.38 -15.03 -2.18
C PHE A 838 -14.50 -14.70 -3.40
N GLY A 839 -15.11 -14.34 -4.55
CA GLY A 839 -14.41 -13.65 -5.65
C GLY A 839 -13.95 -14.41 -6.91
N ARG A 840 -14.65 -15.46 -7.42
CA ARG A 840 -14.64 -15.95 -8.85
C ARG A 840 -15.56 -17.20 -9.04
N ASP A 841 -16.16 -17.53 -10.20
CA ASP A 841 -15.80 -17.42 -11.64
C ASP A 841 -17.03 -17.32 -12.59
N GLU A 842 -16.81 -16.94 -13.86
CA GLU A 842 -17.67 -17.19 -15.05
C GLU A 842 -17.97 -18.69 -15.34
N LEU A 843 -17.84 -19.61 -14.37
CA LEU A 843 -18.08 -21.04 -14.58
C LEU A 843 -18.66 -21.71 -13.32
N ARG A 844 -19.98 -21.98 -13.42
CA ARG A 844 -20.83 -22.97 -12.71
C ARG A 844 -21.74 -22.45 -11.58
N SER A 845 -23.00 -22.34 -11.99
CA SER A 845 -24.24 -22.54 -11.26
C SER A 845 -24.21 -23.83 -10.41
N GLY A 846 -24.42 -23.69 -9.10
CA GLY A 846 -24.58 -24.87 -8.23
C GLY A 846 -24.55 -24.60 -6.74
N ILE A 847 -23.98 -23.47 -6.30
CA ILE A 847 -24.17 -22.98 -4.92
C ILE A 847 -25.27 -21.92 -4.97
N SER A 848 -26.49 -22.30 -4.58
CA SER A 848 -27.60 -21.36 -4.37
C SER A 848 -27.24 -20.42 -3.21
N GLY A 849 -26.55 -19.32 -3.52
CA GLY A 849 -26.07 -18.36 -2.52
C GLY A 849 -24.92 -17.47 -2.96
N THR A 850 -24.35 -17.64 -4.17
CA THR A 850 -23.30 -16.75 -4.68
C THR A 850 -23.56 -16.37 -6.14
N GLY A 851 -24.07 -15.15 -6.37
CA GLY A 851 -23.85 -14.30 -7.56
C GLY A 851 -24.28 -14.82 -8.93
N SER A 852 -25.44 -14.34 -9.42
CA SER A 852 -25.64 -14.07 -10.85
C SER A 852 -25.19 -12.63 -11.14
N LEU A 853 -23.96 -12.45 -11.59
CA LEU A 853 -23.44 -11.16 -12.06
C LEU A 853 -22.60 -11.44 -13.32
N ASP A 854 -23.30 -11.79 -14.40
CA ASP A 854 -22.78 -11.75 -15.76
C ASP A 854 -22.72 -10.28 -16.21
N PHE A 855 -21.60 -9.89 -16.82
CA PHE A 855 -21.29 -8.53 -17.26
C PHE A 855 -22.05 -8.04 -18.51
N ASP A 856 -23.13 -8.72 -18.90
CA ASP A 856 -23.93 -8.30 -20.06
C ASP A 856 -24.87 -7.11 -19.76
N ASP A 857 -25.00 -6.67 -18.50
CA ASP A 857 -25.81 -5.50 -18.16
C ASP A 857 -25.14 -4.57 -17.12
N VAL A 858 -24.64 -3.44 -17.61
CA VAL A 858 -23.76 -2.46 -16.93
C VAL A 858 -24.50 -1.61 -15.88
N THR A 859 -25.30 -2.19 -14.98
CA THR A 859 -26.10 -1.36 -14.06
C THR A 859 -25.96 -1.57 -12.54
N LYS A 860 -25.42 -2.66 -11.99
CA LYS A 860 -25.29 -2.77 -10.52
C LYS A 860 -24.21 -3.75 -10.08
N ASP A 861 -23.07 -3.25 -9.58
CA ASP A 861 -22.11 -4.13 -8.91
C ASP A 861 -21.32 -3.51 -7.75
N VAL A 862 -21.27 -4.28 -6.65
CA VAL A 862 -20.75 -3.91 -5.33
C VAL A 862 -19.33 -4.42 -5.18
N SER A 863 -18.46 -3.55 -4.68
CA SER A 863 -17.03 -3.78 -4.46
C SER A 863 -16.76 -4.08 -2.99
N ALA A 864 -16.37 -5.31 -2.66
CA ALA A 864 -16.15 -5.75 -1.29
C ALA A 864 -14.73 -6.30 -1.09
N GLY A 865 -14.13 -5.97 0.06
CA GLY A 865 -12.90 -6.55 0.58
C GLY A 865 -12.96 -6.42 2.10
N ALA A 866 -12.92 -7.55 2.79
CA ALA A 866 -13.00 -7.64 4.25
C ALA A 866 -12.63 -9.06 4.71
N ASN A 867 -11.71 -9.19 5.68
CA ASN A 867 -11.18 -10.49 6.14
C ASN A 867 -11.58 -10.86 7.57
N SER A 868 -12.38 -10.03 8.25
CA SER A 868 -12.87 -10.31 9.61
C SER A 868 -14.35 -10.69 9.59
N PRO A 869 -14.73 -11.94 9.94
CA PRO A 869 -16.11 -12.33 10.13
C PRO A 869 -16.63 -11.87 11.51
N ALA A 870 -17.60 -10.97 11.55
CA ALA A 870 -18.47 -10.77 12.70
C ALA A 870 -19.67 -11.72 12.55
N VAL A 871 -19.87 -12.60 13.52
CA VAL A 871 -21.00 -13.53 13.54
C VAL A 871 -22.05 -12.99 14.49
N THR A 872 -23.23 -12.77 13.97
CA THR A 872 -24.37 -12.24 14.71
C THR A 872 -25.38 -13.33 14.95
N ASP A 873 -26.03 -13.34 16.12
CA ASP A 873 -27.23 -14.13 16.50
C ASP A 873 -27.42 -15.55 15.89
N GLY A 874 -26.33 -16.20 15.45
CA GLY A 874 -26.35 -17.41 14.62
C GLY A 874 -26.92 -17.24 13.20
N LYS A 875 -27.24 -16.01 12.74
CA LYS A 875 -27.98 -15.81 11.47
C LYS A 875 -27.29 -14.93 10.44
N GLN A 876 -26.33 -14.06 10.81
CA GLN A 876 -25.63 -13.17 9.87
C GLN A 876 -24.10 -13.28 10.02
N LEU A 877 -23.41 -13.38 8.87
CA LEU A 877 -21.96 -13.21 8.77
C LEU A 877 -21.69 -11.81 8.22
N LEU A 878 -21.27 -10.91 9.08
CA LEU A 878 -20.83 -9.57 8.70
C LEU A 878 -19.34 -9.61 8.41
N LEU A 879 -18.98 -9.59 7.14
CA LEU A 879 -17.63 -9.13 6.79
C LEU A 879 -17.68 -7.61 6.87
N SER A 880 -16.63 -6.95 7.37
CA SER A 880 -16.60 -5.50 7.61
C SER A 880 -16.94 -4.57 6.43
N ARG A 881 -17.21 -5.12 5.24
CA ARG A 881 -17.81 -4.45 4.08
C ARG A 881 -18.97 -5.20 3.41
N LEU A 882 -19.30 -6.41 3.84
CA LEU A 882 -20.37 -7.24 3.27
C LEU A 882 -21.45 -7.39 4.35
N TYR A 883 -22.44 -6.50 4.27
CA TYR A 883 -23.65 -6.60 5.06
C TYR A 883 -24.47 -7.74 4.45
N CYS A 884 -24.84 -8.75 5.23
CA CYS A 884 -25.70 -9.83 4.76
C CYS A 884 -27.00 -9.81 5.56
N LYS A 885 -28.13 -10.00 4.89
CA LYS A 885 -29.44 -10.24 5.52
C LYS A 885 -29.85 -11.68 5.25
N ARG A 886 -30.50 -12.32 6.22
CA ARG A 886 -31.09 -13.65 6.02
C ARG A 886 -32.44 -13.51 5.34
N GLU A 887 -32.59 -14.14 4.17
CA GLU A 887 -33.87 -14.28 3.46
C GLU A 887 -34.08 -15.76 3.11
N ASN A 888 -35.22 -16.31 3.52
CA ASN A 888 -35.63 -17.70 3.27
C ASN A 888 -34.59 -18.77 3.67
N GLY A 889 -33.88 -18.57 4.78
CA GLY A 889 -32.88 -19.51 5.28
C GLY A 889 -31.50 -19.42 4.61
N THR A 890 -31.33 -18.49 3.65
CA THR A 890 -30.05 -18.22 2.98
C THR A 890 -29.50 -16.83 3.32
N LEU A 891 -28.17 -16.69 3.32
CA LEU A 891 -27.49 -15.39 3.49
C LEU A 891 -27.46 -14.65 2.15
N GLN A 892 -28.05 -13.45 2.12
CA GLN A 892 -28.11 -12.58 0.94
C GLN A 892 -27.31 -11.29 1.19
N PRO A 893 -26.45 -10.84 0.27
CA PRO A 893 -25.77 -9.55 0.38
C PRO A 893 -26.79 -8.39 0.40
N TRP A 894 -26.67 -7.49 1.38
CA TRP A 894 -27.46 -6.28 1.52
C TRP A 894 -26.66 -5.07 1.01
N ASN A 895 -27.16 -4.45 -0.05
CA ASN A 895 -26.50 -3.33 -0.72
C ASN A 895 -26.77 -1.98 -0.01
N LEU A 896 -25.79 -1.45 0.71
CA LEU A 896 -25.84 -0.11 1.31
C LEU A 896 -25.50 1.02 0.32
N ILE A 897 -25.02 0.68 -0.89
CA ILE A 897 -24.52 1.64 -1.88
C ILE A 897 -25.21 1.37 -3.22
N GLY A 898 -26.28 2.10 -3.52
CA GLY A 898 -26.68 2.30 -4.91
C GLY A 898 -25.59 3.07 -5.66
N PRO A 899 -25.32 2.80 -6.95
CA PRO A 899 -24.35 3.57 -7.72
C PRO A 899 -24.82 5.03 -7.80
N SER A 900 -24.11 5.93 -7.12
CA SER A 900 -24.19 7.35 -7.44
C SER A 900 -23.71 7.50 -8.89
N LYS A 901 -24.58 8.01 -9.77
CA LYS A 901 -24.22 8.34 -11.14
C LYS A 901 -22.91 9.15 -11.16
N PRO A 902 -22.03 8.97 -12.16
CA PRO A 902 -20.76 9.66 -12.25
C PRO A 902 -21.01 10.96 -12.98
N GLY A 903 -21.91 11.76 -12.44
CA GLY A 903 -22.21 13.09 -12.87
C GLY A 903 -22.01 13.97 -11.66
N PHE A 904 -21.26 15.05 -11.86
CA PHE A 904 -21.24 16.25 -11.04
C PHE A 904 -22.37 16.33 -9.99
N TRP A 905 -21.98 16.51 -8.72
CA TRP A 905 -22.78 17.06 -7.63
C TRP A 905 -24.22 16.54 -7.48
N GLY A 906 -24.44 15.63 -6.53
CA GLY A 906 -25.76 15.44 -5.91
C GLY A 906 -26.36 14.06 -6.11
N GLY A 907 -25.94 13.12 -5.26
CA GLY A 907 -26.58 11.81 -5.13
C GLY A 907 -26.12 11.16 -3.84
N GLY A 908 -26.36 11.81 -2.71
CA GLY A 908 -25.95 11.31 -1.40
C GLY A 908 -26.73 10.06 -1.00
N VAL A 909 -26.04 9.10 -0.37
CA VAL A 909 -26.68 8.09 0.46
C VAL A 909 -27.47 8.81 1.56
N LYS A 910 -28.74 8.46 1.76
CA LYS A 910 -29.51 8.99 2.90
C LYS A 910 -28.93 8.36 4.18
N PRO A 911 -28.45 9.15 5.18
CA PRO A 911 -27.97 8.66 6.47
C PRO A 911 -28.96 7.71 7.17
N ALA A 912 -30.25 7.82 6.86
CA ALA A 912 -31.29 6.90 7.29
C ALA A 912 -30.94 5.42 7.02
N SER A 913 -30.31 5.08 5.90
CA SER A 913 -30.08 3.66 5.49
C SER A 913 -29.08 2.88 6.36
N TYR A 914 -28.01 3.50 6.86
CA TYR A 914 -27.07 2.85 7.80
C TYR A 914 -27.67 2.68 9.20
N TRP A 915 -28.34 3.72 9.70
CA TRP A 915 -29.02 3.64 10.99
C TRP A 915 -30.19 2.67 10.93
N GLN A 916 -30.98 2.66 9.86
CA GLN A 916 -32.04 1.68 9.60
C GLN A 916 -31.48 0.25 9.59
N ALA A 917 -30.33 0.00 8.96
CA ALA A 917 -29.69 -1.31 9.03
C ALA A 917 -29.31 -1.71 10.46
N MET A 918 -28.72 -0.81 11.25
CA MET A 918 -28.48 -1.07 12.68
C MET A 918 -29.78 -1.25 13.47
N PHE A 919 -30.86 -0.58 13.04
CA PHE A 919 -32.19 -0.69 13.64
C PHE A 919 -32.80 -2.07 13.41
N ASP A 920 -32.90 -2.47 12.15
CA ASP A 920 -33.54 -3.69 11.68
C ASP A 920 -32.76 -4.96 12.08
N THR A 921 -31.44 -4.85 12.22
CA THR A 921 -30.57 -5.99 12.55
C THR A 921 -30.25 -6.11 14.04
N GLY A 922 -30.46 -5.05 14.82
CA GLY A 922 -30.02 -4.99 16.23
C GLY A 922 -28.50 -4.94 16.40
N LEU A 923 -27.75 -4.79 15.30
CA LEU A 923 -26.28 -4.80 15.29
C LEU A 923 -25.73 -3.39 15.13
N LEU A 924 -24.83 -3.01 16.04
CA LEU A 924 -23.90 -1.92 15.78
C LEU A 924 -22.65 -2.55 15.17
N VAL A 925 -22.29 -2.19 13.93
CA VAL A 925 -21.02 -2.61 13.34
C VAL A 925 -20.01 -1.50 13.61
N PRO A 926 -19.24 -1.54 14.71
CA PRO A 926 -18.14 -0.62 14.82
C PRO A 926 -17.19 -0.89 13.65
N GLY A 927 -16.72 0.16 12.98
CA GLY A 927 -15.70 0.07 11.93
C GLY A 927 -14.33 -0.44 12.42
N ASN A 928 -14.29 -1.11 13.58
CA ASN A 928 -13.11 -1.31 14.41
C ASN A 928 -12.22 -2.47 13.98
N TYR A 929 -12.61 -3.29 13.00
CA TYR A 929 -11.73 -4.30 12.40
C TYR A 929 -11.84 -4.39 10.87
N GLY A 930 -12.32 -3.32 10.25
CA GLY A 930 -12.53 -3.26 8.81
C GLY A 930 -11.36 -2.73 8.04
N LEU A 931 -10.20 -3.40 8.08
CA LEU A 931 -9.07 -3.31 7.13
C LEU A 931 -8.54 -1.93 6.66
N LEU A 932 -9.11 -0.77 7.01
CA LEU A 932 -9.08 0.38 6.08
C LEU A 932 -9.04 1.77 6.70
N CYS A 933 -9.00 1.90 8.01
CA CYS A 933 -8.84 3.21 8.63
C CYS A 933 -7.76 3.14 9.70
N ARG A 934 -6.49 3.36 9.32
CA ARG A 934 -5.59 4.08 10.24
C ARG A 934 -6.27 5.42 10.51
N ASP A 935 -6.21 5.89 11.75
CA ASP A 935 -6.47 7.29 12.13
C ASP A 935 -6.28 8.23 10.93
N ALA A 936 -7.37 8.63 10.25
CA ALA A 936 -7.30 9.47 9.06
C ALA A 936 -6.93 10.90 9.49
N LEU A 937 -5.68 11.07 9.91
CA LEU A 937 -4.94 12.31 10.03
C LEU A 937 -4.32 12.59 8.66
N SER A 938 -5.15 12.94 7.69
CA SER A 938 -4.71 13.75 6.56
C SER A 938 -5.88 14.61 6.13
N THR A 939 -5.81 15.86 6.57
CA THR A 939 -6.64 16.99 6.13
C THR A 939 -6.63 17.09 4.60
N TYR A 940 -7.80 17.10 3.96
CA TYR A 940 -7.95 17.81 2.70
C TYR A 940 -9.25 18.61 2.67
N GLU A 941 -9.07 19.87 2.28
CA GLU A 941 -10.00 20.98 2.38
C GLU A 941 -11.05 21.01 1.26
N LYS A 942 -12.22 21.56 1.65
CA LYS A 942 -13.16 22.36 0.86
C LYS A 942 -13.78 21.71 -0.38
N LYS A 943 -14.97 21.13 -0.15
CA LYS A 943 -16.09 20.90 -1.10
C LYS A 943 -16.32 19.45 -1.53
N SER A 944 -16.84 18.61 -0.62
CA SER A 944 -17.67 17.43 -0.96
C SER A 944 -18.37 16.92 0.30
N ALA A 945 -19.70 16.89 0.31
CA ALA A 945 -20.52 16.48 1.45
C ALA A 945 -20.77 14.97 1.42
N TYR A 946 -20.18 14.23 2.37
CA TYR A 946 -20.49 12.82 2.65
C TYR A 946 -20.41 12.62 4.18
N GLY A 947 -21.53 12.30 4.83
CA GLY A 947 -21.61 12.17 6.28
C GLY A 947 -21.62 10.72 6.75
N TYR A 948 -20.56 10.29 7.44
CA TYR A 948 -20.51 9.04 8.21
C TYR A 948 -20.25 9.36 9.67
N VAL A 949 -20.65 8.48 10.59
CA VAL A 949 -20.23 8.56 11.99
C VAL A 949 -18.85 7.91 12.11
N TYR A 950 -17.81 8.73 12.12
CA TYR A 950 -16.43 8.30 12.33
C TYR A 950 -16.08 8.35 13.81
N GLY A 951 -16.58 7.40 14.61
CA GLY A 951 -15.99 7.11 15.92
C GLY A 951 -14.73 6.27 15.73
N ARG A 952 -13.58 6.68 16.30
CA ARG A 952 -12.32 5.92 16.24
C ARG A 952 -12.42 4.58 16.99
N GLN A 953 -13.18 4.56 18.09
CA GLN A 953 -13.62 3.35 18.79
C GLN A 953 -15.01 3.57 19.40
N ILE A 954 -15.74 2.48 19.62
CA ILE A 954 -17.10 2.46 20.16
C ILE A 954 -17.23 1.27 21.10
N ALA A 955 -17.89 1.48 22.24
CA ALA A 955 -18.40 0.46 23.13
C ALA A 955 -19.92 0.60 23.22
N TYR A 956 -20.68 -0.50 23.18
CA TYR A 956 -22.14 -0.44 23.18
C TYR A 956 -22.79 -1.63 23.88
N HIS A 957 -23.97 -1.39 24.42
CA HIS A 957 -24.82 -2.40 25.03
C HIS A 957 -26.28 -1.95 24.99
N ALA A 958 -27.17 -2.80 24.46
CA ALA A 958 -28.58 -2.50 24.26
C ALA A 958 -28.81 -1.14 23.56
N ASP A 959 -29.45 -0.18 24.22
CA ASP A 959 -29.71 1.16 23.70
C ASP A 959 -28.58 2.16 24.00
N ARG A 960 -27.51 1.78 24.69
CA ARG A 960 -26.41 2.69 25.07
C ARG A 960 -25.18 2.49 24.22
N PHE A 961 -24.48 3.58 23.91
CA PHE A 961 -23.14 3.51 23.33
C PHE A 961 -22.26 4.68 23.74
N VAL A 962 -20.95 4.43 23.83
CA VAL A 962 -19.89 5.39 24.12
C VAL A 962 -18.89 5.36 22.97
N CYS A 963 -18.41 6.51 22.51
CA CYS A 963 -17.44 6.57 21.42
C CYS A 963 -16.37 7.65 21.63
N ILE A 964 -15.28 7.52 20.88
CA ILE A 964 -14.17 8.49 20.86
C ILE A 964 -13.98 9.08 19.46
N GLY A 965 -13.86 10.40 19.39
CA GLY A 965 -13.50 11.12 18.16
C GLY A 965 -14.71 11.44 17.26
N GLY A 966 -14.84 12.72 16.89
CA GLY A 966 -15.86 13.25 15.99
C GLY A 966 -17.27 13.36 16.58
N SER A 967 -17.96 14.47 16.33
CA SER A 967 -19.42 14.49 16.55
C SER A 967 -20.10 13.70 15.43
N PRO A 968 -21.05 12.82 15.76
CA PRO A 968 -21.79 12.12 14.73
C PRO A 968 -22.64 13.13 13.92
N GLY A 969 -22.60 13.05 12.58
CA GLY A 969 -23.46 13.85 11.69
C GLY A 969 -22.91 15.17 11.13
N ASN A 970 -21.59 15.39 11.08
CA ASN A 970 -21.05 16.62 10.48
C ASN A 970 -21.12 16.59 8.92
N ILE A 971 -22.29 16.93 8.36
CA ILE A 971 -22.60 16.97 6.92
C ILE A 971 -21.95 18.18 6.20
N LEU A 972 -21.45 19.18 6.93
CA LEU A 972 -21.04 20.46 6.36
C LEU A 972 -19.53 20.64 6.28
N GLY A 973 -18.84 19.81 5.47
CA GLY A 973 -17.56 20.17 4.81
C GLY A 973 -16.41 20.71 5.68
N ARG A 974 -16.55 20.61 7.00
CA ARG A 974 -15.58 20.95 8.02
C ARG A 974 -15.48 19.71 8.89
N MET A 975 -14.52 18.83 8.59
CA MET A 975 -13.76 18.21 9.68
C MET A 975 -12.93 19.32 10.36
N GLY A 976 -13.61 20.38 10.81
CA GLY A 976 -13.04 21.49 11.54
C GLY A 976 -13.06 21.10 13.00
N GLU A 977 -11.89 21.18 13.62
CA GLU A 977 -11.73 21.45 15.06
C GLU A 977 -12.19 20.36 16.05
N GLY A 978 -12.62 19.17 15.59
CA GLY A 978 -13.16 18.10 16.44
C GLY A 978 -12.13 17.21 17.17
N HIS A 979 -11.04 17.79 17.68
CA HIS A 979 -9.99 17.03 18.39
C HIS A 979 -10.42 16.70 19.84
N SER A 980 -10.25 15.43 20.24
CA SER A 980 -10.17 14.98 21.64
C SER A 980 -11.46 14.99 22.50
N ARG A 981 -12.54 14.28 22.10
CA ARG A 981 -13.75 14.10 22.94
C ARG A 981 -14.15 12.63 23.11
N ILE A 982 -14.72 12.32 24.28
CA ILE A 982 -15.43 11.07 24.57
C ILE A 982 -16.91 11.42 24.71
N LEU A 983 -17.78 10.68 24.02
CA LEU A 983 -19.20 10.98 23.90
C LEU A 983 -20.02 9.76 24.30
N SER A 984 -21.17 9.98 24.94
CA SER A 984 -22.13 8.93 25.28
C SER A 984 -23.50 9.24 24.73
N PHE A 985 -24.20 8.20 24.32
CA PHE A 985 -25.47 8.28 23.63
C PHE A 985 -26.45 7.19 24.05
N ARG A 986 -27.73 7.50 23.89
CA ARG A 986 -28.85 6.55 23.89
C ARG A 986 -29.44 6.46 22.49
N ARG A 987 -29.65 5.25 21.98
CA ARG A 987 -30.39 4.95 20.75
C ARG A 987 -31.90 5.15 20.98
N LEU A 988 -32.57 5.82 20.04
CA LEU A 988 -34.02 6.09 20.07
C LEU A 988 -34.75 5.05 19.21
N PRO A 989 -35.96 4.58 19.58
CA PRO A 989 -36.66 3.49 18.90
C PRO A 989 -37.14 3.78 17.46
N THR A 990 -37.18 5.05 17.03
CA THR A 990 -37.59 5.45 15.67
C THR A 990 -36.71 6.58 15.15
N VAL A 991 -36.37 6.54 13.85
CA VAL A 991 -35.71 7.65 13.15
C VAL A 991 -36.74 8.75 12.91
N VAL A 992 -36.73 9.79 13.74
CA VAL A 992 -37.63 10.95 13.54
C VAL A 992 -37.07 11.82 12.40
N GLU A 993 -37.48 11.55 11.15
CA GLU A 993 -37.13 12.39 10.00
C GLU A 993 -37.89 13.74 10.00
N LYS A 994 -39.03 13.83 10.68
CA LYS A 994 -40.05 14.88 10.43
C LYS A 994 -39.85 16.23 11.10
N GLU A 995 -38.84 16.41 11.96
CA GLU A 995 -38.61 17.70 12.63
C GLU A 995 -37.15 18.13 12.49
N ARG A 996 -36.77 18.61 11.30
CA ARG A 996 -35.63 19.51 11.17
C ARG A 996 -36.16 20.94 11.21
N PRO A 997 -36.20 21.62 12.36
CA PRO A 997 -36.45 23.06 12.35
C PRO A 997 -35.34 23.72 11.53
N ASN A 998 -35.71 24.69 10.69
CA ASN A 998 -34.76 25.59 10.04
C ASN A 998 -33.94 26.30 11.12
N LEU A 999 -32.80 25.72 11.53
CA LEU A 999 -31.89 26.28 12.51
C LEU A 999 -31.23 27.52 11.91
N LYS A 1000 -31.88 28.68 12.09
CA LYS A 1000 -31.33 30.00 11.77
C LYS A 1000 -30.66 30.68 12.98
N GLU A 1001 -30.63 30.10 14.17
CA GLU A 1001 -29.88 30.68 15.30
C GLU A 1001 -29.11 29.66 16.15
N PRO A 1002 -27.88 30.00 16.59
CA PRO A 1002 -27.00 29.11 17.33
C PRO A 1002 -27.15 29.33 18.85
N THR A 1003 -28.23 28.85 19.44
CA THR A 1003 -28.38 28.89 20.91
C THR A 1003 -28.71 27.50 21.46
N LYS A 1004 -27.67 26.88 22.03
CA LYS A 1004 -27.52 25.52 22.62
C LYS A 1004 -27.27 24.37 21.63
N PRO A 1005 -26.07 23.73 21.65
CA PRO A 1005 -25.69 22.68 20.72
C PRO A 1005 -26.13 21.31 21.24
N ILE A 1006 -27.42 21.00 21.26
CA ILE A 1006 -27.85 19.59 21.33
C ILE A 1006 -28.01 19.12 19.89
N ARG A 1007 -26.95 18.52 19.36
CA ARG A 1007 -26.93 17.85 18.05
C ARG A 1007 -27.78 16.59 18.14
N ALA A 1008 -29.11 16.72 18.04
CA ALA A 1008 -29.99 15.57 17.90
C ALA A 1008 -29.59 14.80 16.63
N LEU A 1009 -29.10 13.56 16.81
CA LEU A 1009 -28.92 12.64 15.71
C LEU A 1009 -30.27 12.06 15.32
N ALA A 1010 -30.45 11.80 14.03
CA ALA A 1010 -31.56 10.97 13.58
C ALA A 1010 -31.41 9.56 14.21
N GLY A 1011 -32.23 9.25 15.23
CA GLY A 1011 -32.24 7.95 15.91
C GLY A 1011 -31.34 7.81 17.15
N ALA A 1012 -30.70 8.87 17.67
CA ALA A 1012 -29.94 8.81 18.92
C ALA A 1012 -29.92 10.15 19.68
N GLU A 1013 -29.93 10.09 21.00
CA GLU A 1013 -29.83 11.19 21.95
C GLU A 1013 -28.44 11.20 22.60
N GLN A 1014 -27.75 12.33 22.58
CA GLN A 1014 -26.49 12.50 23.30
C GLN A 1014 -26.76 12.67 24.80
N LEU A 1015 -26.14 11.84 25.64
CA LEU A 1015 -26.30 11.87 27.09
C LEU A 1015 -25.31 12.84 27.75
N TRP A 1016 -24.03 12.79 27.35
CA TRP A 1016 -22.98 13.68 27.84
C TRP A 1016 -21.80 13.74 26.87
N GLU A 1017 -20.92 14.72 27.08
CA GLU A 1017 -19.59 14.78 26.46
C GLU A 1017 -18.50 15.09 27.48
N ASN A 1018 -17.33 14.49 27.29
CA ASN A 1018 -16.10 14.81 28.01
C ASN A 1018 -15.06 15.33 27.00
N ALA A 1019 -14.65 16.59 27.17
CA ALA A 1019 -13.60 17.21 26.36
C ALA A 1019 -12.23 16.96 26.99
N LEU A 1020 -11.34 16.31 26.26
CA LEU A 1020 -9.96 16.11 26.69
C LEU A 1020 -9.18 17.43 26.53
N PRO A 1021 -8.25 17.74 27.44
CA PRO A 1021 -7.60 19.05 27.56
C PRO A 1021 -6.58 19.41 26.45
N ILE A 1022 -6.69 18.86 25.23
CA ILE A 1022 -5.75 19.10 24.13
C ILE A 1022 -6.51 19.56 22.89
N THR A 1023 -6.54 20.88 22.71
CA THR A 1023 -7.32 21.55 21.67
C THR A 1023 -6.39 22.30 20.74
N GLN A 1024 -6.03 21.68 19.61
CA GLN A 1024 -6.12 22.28 18.27
C GLN A 1024 -5.37 21.47 17.20
N ARG A 1025 -4.27 20.74 17.49
CA ARG A 1025 -3.54 19.94 16.47
C ARG A 1025 -2.83 18.66 16.95
N GLY A 1026 -3.03 18.19 18.19
CA GLY A 1026 -2.48 16.89 18.61
C GLY A 1026 -3.19 16.28 19.82
N GLY A 1027 -3.13 14.96 19.95
CA GLY A 1027 -3.88 14.16 20.94
C GLY A 1027 -4.72 13.06 20.27
N VAL A 1028 -4.31 11.79 20.46
CA VAL A 1028 -4.93 10.60 19.85
C VAL A 1028 -5.34 9.63 20.97
N THR A 1029 -6.64 9.35 21.08
CA THR A 1029 -7.13 8.27 21.93
C THR A 1029 -6.99 6.93 21.23
N CYS A 1030 -6.59 5.88 21.97
CA CYS A 1030 -6.21 4.61 21.36
C CYS A 1030 -7.03 3.40 21.85
N ALA A 1031 -7.73 3.46 23.00
CA ALA A 1031 -8.52 2.31 23.49
C ALA A 1031 -9.76 2.73 24.32
N LEU A 1032 -10.85 1.95 24.24
CA LEU A 1032 -12.14 2.18 24.91
C LEU A 1032 -12.79 0.87 25.33
N ALA A 1033 -13.23 0.80 26.59
CA ALA A 1033 -14.13 -0.22 27.08
C ALA A 1033 -15.12 0.38 28.10
N VAL A 1034 -16.21 -0.33 28.37
CA VAL A 1034 -17.13 0.00 29.47
C VAL A 1034 -17.21 -1.19 30.42
N ALA A 1035 -17.17 -0.92 31.72
CA ALA A 1035 -17.28 -1.92 32.78
C ALA A 1035 -18.21 -1.39 33.88
N GLY A 1036 -19.39 -1.99 34.00
CA GLY A 1036 -20.42 -1.56 34.93
C GLY A 1036 -20.78 -0.10 34.71
N ASN A 1037 -20.57 0.73 35.73
CA ASN A 1037 -20.87 2.17 35.70
C ASN A 1037 -19.68 3.05 35.27
N SER A 1038 -18.63 2.47 34.68
CA SER A 1038 -17.41 3.18 34.32
C SER A 1038 -17.03 3.02 32.84
N VAL A 1039 -16.59 4.12 32.24
CA VAL A 1039 -15.94 4.17 30.91
C VAL A 1039 -14.43 4.18 31.12
N LEU A 1040 -13.73 3.27 30.45
CA LEU A 1040 -12.28 3.11 30.47
C LEU A 1040 -11.70 3.64 29.16
N ALA A 1041 -10.89 4.69 29.21
CA ALA A 1041 -10.33 5.32 28.02
C ALA A 1041 -8.80 5.45 28.09
N GLY A 1042 -8.10 4.77 27.17
CA GLY A 1042 -6.65 4.86 27.01
C GLY A 1042 -6.25 6.04 26.13
N ILE A 1043 -5.58 7.04 26.71
CA ILE A 1043 -5.23 8.31 26.07
C ILE A 1043 -3.73 8.39 25.76
N SER A 1044 -3.39 8.90 24.58
CA SER A 1044 -2.03 9.23 24.16
C SER A 1044 -1.93 10.63 23.56
N VAL A 1045 -0.80 11.30 23.74
CA VAL A 1045 -0.53 12.63 23.19
C VAL A 1045 0.59 12.50 22.15
N THR A 1046 0.30 12.85 20.90
CA THR A 1046 1.26 12.81 19.80
C THR A 1046 2.36 13.86 19.98
N GLU A 1047 3.52 13.69 19.34
CA GLU A 1047 4.62 14.68 19.39
C GLU A 1047 4.17 16.08 18.95
N ALA A 1048 3.33 16.19 17.92
CA ALA A 1048 2.72 17.47 17.52
C ALA A 1048 1.81 18.07 18.61
N GLY A 1049 1.12 17.22 19.38
CA GLY A 1049 0.35 17.62 20.57
C GLY A 1049 1.24 18.00 21.74
N GLN A 1050 2.36 17.30 21.94
CA GLN A 1050 3.38 17.65 22.93
C GLN A 1050 4.03 19.00 22.59
N ALA A 1051 4.32 19.26 21.31
CA ALA A 1051 4.88 20.53 20.84
C ALA A 1051 3.92 21.71 21.06
N GLN A 1052 2.60 21.47 20.94
CA GLN A 1052 1.57 22.44 21.27
C GLN A 1052 1.38 22.63 22.78
N ALA A 1053 1.70 21.61 23.59
CA ALA A 1053 1.64 21.66 25.04
C ALA A 1053 2.84 22.35 25.71
N ARG A 1054 3.84 22.86 24.95
CA ARG A 1054 5.14 23.39 25.43
C ARG A 1054 5.11 24.57 26.41
N GLU A 1055 3.95 25.01 26.88
CA GLU A 1055 3.80 25.90 28.04
C GLU A 1055 3.43 25.13 29.34
N ARG A 1056 3.30 23.79 29.30
CA ARG A 1056 2.99 22.88 30.43
C ARG A 1056 3.91 21.64 30.38
N GLU A 1057 4.07 20.96 31.52
CA GLU A 1057 4.84 19.70 31.61
C GLU A 1057 4.37 18.65 30.58
N PRO A 1058 5.27 17.79 30.05
CA PRO A 1058 4.93 16.74 29.08
C PRO A 1058 3.79 15.86 29.62
N MET A 1059 2.71 15.68 28.85
CA MET A 1059 1.60 14.85 29.28
C MET A 1059 1.90 13.36 29.03
N PRO A 1060 1.96 12.51 30.07
CA PRO A 1060 2.21 11.09 29.92
C PRO A 1060 1.01 10.36 29.28
N HIS A 1061 1.25 9.18 28.71
CA HIS A 1061 0.19 8.26 28.34
C HIS A 1061 -0.59 7.82 29.59
N ARG A 1062 -1.91 7.61 29.48
CA ARG A 1062 -2.76 7.38 30.65
C ARG A 1062 -4.02 6.57 30.39
N LEU A 1063 -4.52 5.92 31.43
CA LEU A 1063 -5.87 5.34 31.50
C LEU A 1063 -6.76 6.31 32.29
N LEU A 1064 -7.84 6.79 31.66
CA LEU A 1064 -8.91 7.54 32.32
C LEU A 1064 -10.07 6.60 32.68
N VAL A 1065 -10.61 6.77 33.88
CA VAL A 1065 -11.84 6.12 34.34
C VAL A 1065 -12.89 7.21 34.50
N LEU A 1066 -13.96 7.17 33.71
CA LEU A 1066 -15.05 8.14 33.74
C LEU A 1066 -16.35 7.48 34.20
N GLY A 1067 -17.25 8.25 34.82
CA GLY A 1067 -18.60 7.79 35.12
C GLY A 1067 -19.42 7.59 33.84
N LEU A 1068 -20.07 6.44 33.69
CA LEU A 1068 -20.92 6.15 32.53
C LEU A 1068 -22.16 7.05 32.47
N ALA A 1069 -22.66 7.52 33.60
CA ALA A 1069 -23.88 8.34 33.67
C ALA A 1069 -23.65 9.82 33.30
N ASP A 1070 -22.48 10.38 33.61
CA ASP A 1070 -22.23 11.82 33.52
C ASP A 1070 -20.91 12.20 32.83
N GLY A 1071 -20.08 11.23 32.45
CA GLY A 1071 -18.80 11.44 31.80
C GLY A 1071 -17.74 12.08 32.70
N LYS A 1072 -17.97 12.22 34.01
CA LYS A 1072 -17.00 12.85 34.92
C LYS A 1072 -15.82 11.93 35.20
N GLN A 1073 -14.62 12.49 35.25
CA GLN A 1073 -13.41 11.75 35.60
C GLN A 1073 -13.46 11.32 37.07
N GLN A 1074 -13.31 10.02 37.30
CA GLN A 1074 -13.29 9.39 38.61
C GLN A 1074 -11.84 9.09 39.04
N GLN A 1075 -11.03 8.52 38.14
CA GLN A 1075 -9.65 8.11 38.40
C GLN A 1075 -8.79 8.27 37.13
N GLU A 1076 -7.47 8.39 37.31
CA GLU A 1076 -6.48 8.48 36.23
C GLU A 1076 -5.20 7.72 36.64
N PHE A 1077 -4.62 6.98 35.71
CA PHE A 1077 -3.40 6.20 35.92
C PHE A 1077 -2.40 6.43 34.79
N PRO A 1078 -1.10 6.60 35.08
CA PRO A 1078 -0.07 6.66 34.04
C PRO A 1078 0.07 5.29 33.35
N LEU A 1079 0.40 5.31 32.06
CA LEU A 1079 0.71 4.13 31.25
C LEU A 1079 2.18 4.22 30.78
N PRO A 1080 2.88 3.07 30.67
CA PRO A 1080 4.30 3.05 30.28
C PRO A 1080 4.53 3.49 28.82
N ALA A 1081 3.55 3.28 27.95
CA ALA A 1081 3.57 3.70 26.55
C ALA A 1081 2.14 3.93 26.02
N LYS A 1082 2.03 4.30 24.74
CA LYS A 1082 0.74 4.47 24.06
C LYS A 1082 -0.09 3.18 24.15
N PRO A 1083 -1.35 3.23 24.64
CA PRO A 1083 -2.23 2.06 24.65
C PRO A 1083 -2.56 1.62 23.22
N ILE A 1084 -2.74 0.32 23.02
CA ILE A 1084 -2.97 -0.26 21.70
C ILE A 1084 -4.47 -0.30 21.36
N LEU A 1085 -4.83 -0.40 20.08
CA LEU A 1085 -6.23 -0.40 19.65
C LEU A 1085 -7.00 -1.60 20.22
N GLY A 1086 -8.14 -1.38 20.89
CA GLY A 1086 -8.90 -2.44 21.57
C GLY A 1086 -8.10 -3.20 22.64
N GLY A 1087 -7.04 -2.60 23.18
CA GLY A 1087 -6.14 -3.19 24.17
C GLY A 1087 -6.64 -3.15 25.62
N ILE A 1088 -7.90 -2.78 25.85
CA ILE A 1088 -8.51 -2.75 27.19
C ILE A 1088 -9.47 -3.93 27.33
N SER A 1089 -9.32 -4.66 28.43
CA SER A 1089 -10.25 -5.71 28.87
C SER A 1089 -10.60 -5.50 30.34
N ALA A 1090 -11.84 -5.77 30.73
CA ALA A 1090 -12.27 -5.63 32.12
C ALA A 1090 -13.06 -6.87 32.57
N VAL A 1091 -12.58 -7.55 33.61
CA VAL A 1091 -13.13 -8.81 34.13
C VAL A 1091 -12.90 -8.89 35.64
N ALA A 1092 -13.92 -9.30 36.39
CA ALA A 1092 -13.88 -9.57 37.82
C ALA A 1092 -13.31 -8.41 38.65
N GLY A 1093 -13.77 -7.19 38.36
CA GLY A 1093 -13.31 -5.97 39.04
C GLY A 1093 -11.85 -5.58 38.73
N ARG A 1094 -11.26 -6.15 37.68
CA ARG A 1094 -9.91 -5.83 37.19
C ARG A 1094 -9.95 -5.22 35.81
N VAL A 1095 -9.01 -4.33 35.52
CA VAL A 1095 -8.82 -3.71 34.21
C VAL A 1095 -7.42 -4.03 33.71
N TYR A 1096 -7.31 -4.50 32.48
CA TYR A 1096 -6.04 -4.81 31.82
C TYR A 1096 -5.84 -3.85 30.65
N VAL A 1097 -4.64 -3.31 30.51
CA VAL A 1097 -4.28 -2.38 29.43
C VAL A 1097 -2.98 -2.81 28.79
N ALA A 1098 -3.01 -3.04 27.47
CA ALA A 1098 -1.83 -3.33 26.67
C ALA A 1098 -1.30 -2.07 25.94
N THR A 1099 0.02 -1.96 25.80
CA THR A 1099 0.72 -0.77 25.27
C THR A 1099 1.77 -1.10 24.19
N GLU A 1100 2.08 -0.13 23.32
CA GLU A 1100 2.93 -0.31 22.12
C GLU A 1100 4.41 -0.65 22.43
N ASP A 1101 4.85 -0.50 23.68
CA ASP A 1101 6.17 -0.94 24.15
C ASP A 1101 6.23 -2.44 24.50
N GLY A 1102 5.07 -3.13 24.43
CA GLY A 1102 4.89 -4.53 24.77
C GLY A 1102 4.49 -4.80 26.22
N SER A 1103 4.11 -3.77 26.97
CA SER A 1103 3.66 -3.93 28.35
C SER A 1103 2.16 -4.25 28.44
N ILE A 1104 1.78 -5.03 29.46
CA ILE A 1104 0.41 -5.22 29.94
C ILE A 1104 0.35 -4.83 31.41
N THR A 1105 -0.54 -3.91 31.76
CA THR A 1105 -0.76 -3.46 33.13
C THR A 1105 -2.15 -3.89 33.62
N CYS A 1106 -2.21 -4.47 34.81
CA CYS A 1106 -3.46 -4.78 35.52
C CYS A 1106 -3.73 -3.75 36.63
N PHE A 1107 -4.96 -3.28 36.69
CA PHE A 1107 -5.50 -2.48 37.79
C PHE A 1107 -6.60 -3.26 38.51
N ALA A 1108 -6.57 -3.29 39.85
CA ALA A 1108 -7.51 -4.03 40.68
C ALA A 1108 -7.83 -3.28 41.98
N ALA A 1109 -8.70 -3.82 42.84
CA ALA A 1109 -8.99 -3.25 44.14
C ALA A 1109 -7.70 -3.06 44.96
N GLY A 1110 -7.47 -1.84 45.47
CA GLY A 1110 -6.39 -1.59 46.42
C GLY A 1110 -6.66 -2.30 47.74
N ARG A 1111 -5.67 -3.02 48.29
CA ARG A 1111 -5.72 -3.36 49.72
C ARG A 1111 -5.56 -2.07 50.52
N GLU A 1112 -6.38 -1.86 51.55
CA GLU A 1112 -6.00 -0.94 52.63
C GLU A 1112 -4.66 -1.42 53.18
N GLN A 1113 -3.62 -0.58 53.11
CA GLN A 1113 -2.47 -0.78 53.96
C GLN A 1113 -3.00 -0.66 55.38
N SER A 1114 -3.08 -1.78 56.11
CA SER A 1114 -3.21 -1.74 57.56
C SER A 1114 -2.05 -0.88 58.07
N ARG A 1115 -2.39 0.28 58.63
CA ARG A 1115 -1.44 1.25 59.18
C ARG A 1115 -0.50 0.62 60.20
#